data_AF-A0A7V1H6I7-F1
#
_entry.id   AF-A0A7V1H6I7-F1
#
_cell.length_a   1.000
_cell.length_b   1.000
_cell.length_c   1.000
_cell.angle_alpha   90.00
_cell.angle_beta   90.00
_cell.angle_gamma   90.00
#
_symmetry.space_group_name_H-M   'P 1'
#
loop_
_entity.id
_entity.type
_entity.pdbx_description
1 polymer ?
#
loop_
_entity_poly.entity_id
_entity_poly.type
_entity_poly.pdbx_seq_one_letter_code
_entity_poly.pdbx_strand_id
1 'polypeptide(L)'
;MEKSSYPAGKRVFRIDDECYIIYLGTSSDDIKPFLRIGNSKNLEDKITSNIYNIVITESYTGNPAYEPYNLNISDLHSNRYVGENSTVDKLLKYLENYNINTENIPHFHDVKTGDHSAMLYMYDNGNLALSYNNKVLFNLHNIEKKDRHFIEKTGWMKGRLVKNSLRYLPDHFDMPAFSIVENTLLLHQREQLIAFDLPEHYYFSLARHGIDPDLITTVITSEASAGFFDLCKRKKHTKEGLNVLSANTTSLKSALELFTAKEPDPLKVKLGVLSDLSSGTAAGFKIQRTENKYSVTKNNFPGIIISNSQVPADDKQIVINTQKKLCVLPHRKKSETIKMADGIPHLIITGTPDKETFIENYFKSLTNIFKQTANDSALVLSELLSEFYDIITRDEDAGKTLIKIKKEIKKIKSLTENPFVFLINNAREACLYFTKIFSENNVQNKAVIKNISDLRNRMNKLLGAVDTIETHQPLIGDCFIDENSSYLFFRTIKKVISREEYLRYDEVKKTLTDRNNEKASLYDREKEQLYAIFGELGSNTKTTQKTVLKKEKSAGRAELKPDLKPSVKPKLKQKPEKVIKQKRETAQPAKSEETHVPPEVTAAVRAKGKKRLQILKIIIPAAVIVILAFVLLLPPVSLLNRSFNKKINPDEKILIEEPVEEITPAETKTGPGVEEEVIAEDDLKQVETAKQPEETQGPEIDPEKLEVFLSLGYIQITILDVYNLANKIAIANGYKELDGVEQLGKNPDWIYPGNAFELPDTTEYTVVKGDTVWHITRQFIQKNVDSDWERYQQIIKEIKEENKDELIAELEDLKTGSYSENFSKEIEQAVSGLN
;
A
#
# COMPACT_ATOMS: atom_id res chain seq x y z
N MET A 1 -2.18 13.81 -52.09
CA MET A 1 -1.60 12.98 -51.02
C MET A 1 -2.46 13.21 -49.79
N GLU A 2 -3.41 12.31 -49.54
CA GLU A 2 -4.23 12.31 -48.33
C GLU A 2 -3.28 12.17 -47.14
N LYS A 3 -3.19 13.21 -46.30
CA LYS A 3 -2.35 13.22 -45.11
C LYS A 3 -2.82 12.07 -44.21
N SER A 4 -1.86 11.20 -43.92
CA SER A 4 -2.01 9.91 -43.24
C SER A 4 -2.91 9.98 -42.01
N SER A 5 -3.96 9.15 -41.98
CA SER A 5 -4.66 8.88 -40.74
C SER A 5 -3.65 8.36 -39.71
N TYR A 6 -3.45 9.07 -38.61
CA TYR A 6 -2.61 8.57 -37.52
C TYR A 6 -3.12 7.17 -37.12
N PRO A 7 -2.28 6.13 -37.09
CA PRO A 7 -2.76 4.77 -36.89
C PRO A 7 -3.39 4.64 -35.51
N ALA A 8 -4.52 3.93 -35.43
CA ALA A 8 -5.30 3.74 -34.21
C ALA A 8 -4.45 3.39 -32.98
N GLY A 9 -3.48 2.47 -33.13
CA GLY A 9 -2.61 2.03 -32.03
C GLY A 9 -1.56 3.04 -31.54
N LYS A 10 -1.45 4.22 -32.17
CA LYS A 10 -0.52 5.30 -31.77
C LYS A 10 -1.24 6.59 -31.36
N ARG A 11 -2.50 6.49 -30.93
CA ARG A 11 -3.33 7.64 -30.56
C ARG A 11 -3.46 7.87 -29.06
N VAL A 12 -3.00 6.93 -28.23
CA VAL A 12 -3.08 7.01 -26.77
C VAL A 12 -1.69 7.28 -26.20
N PHE A 13 -1.57 8.32 -25.40
CA PHE A 13 -0.33 8.74 -24.73
C PHE A 13 -0.55 8.74 -23.23
N ARG A 14 0.23 7.97 -22.50
CA ARG A 14 0.23 7.90 -21.05
C ARG A 14 1.17 8.96 -20.49
N ILE A 15 0.60 9.85 -19.69
CA ILE A 15 1.33 10.92 -19.01
C ILE A 15 1.76 10.47 -17.61
N ASP A 16 0.97 9.59 -16.97
CA ASP A 16 1.24 9.08 -15.63
C ASP A 16 0.56 7.72 -15.38
N ASP A 17 0.58 7.22 -14.14
CA ASP A 17 -0.07 5.97 -13.73
C ASP A 17 -1.56 5.90 -14.10
N GLU A 18 -2.28 7.02 -14.00
CA GLU A 18 -3.71 7.12 -14.23
C GLU A 18 -4.08 8.38 -15.05
N CYS A 19 -3.21 8.80 -15.98
CA CYS A 19 -3.46 9.98 -16.82
C CYS A 19 -3.11 9.70 -18.27
N TYR A 20 -4.10 9.85 -19.15
CA TYR A 20 -4.03 9.52 -20.57
C TYR A 20 -4.51 10.68 -21.42
N ILE A 21 -3.79 10.93 -22.52
CA ILE A 21 -4.14 11.88 -23.57
C ILE A 21 -4.38 11.09 -24.85
N ILE A 22 -5.53 11.32 -25.50
CA ILE A 22 -5.96 10.57 -26.67
C ILE A 22 -6.21 11.54 -27.82
N TYR A 23 -5.54 11.31 -28.95
CA TYR A 23 -5.69 12.12 -30.16
C TYR A 23 -6.91 11.66 -30.99
N LEU A 24 -7.94 12.51 -31.03
CA LEU A 24 -9.20 12.29 -31.75
C LEU A 24 -9.24 12.97 -33.12
N GLY A 25 -8.23 13.76 -33.48
CA GLY A 25 -8.24 14.52 -34.72
C GLY A 25 -8.31 13.63 -35.97
N THR A 26 -9.06 14.10 -36.96
CA THR A 26 -9.11 13.59 -38.34
C THR A 26 -8.23 14.44 -39.27
N SER A 27 -7.95 15.69 -38.88
CA SER A 27 -7.16 16.65 -39.65
C SER A 27 -6.08 17.32 -38.79
N SER A 28 -5.07 17.87 -39.46
CA SER A 28 -4.07 18.73 -38.80
C SER A 28 -4.59 20.11 -38.40
N ASP A 29 -5.75 20.49 -38.93
CA ASP A 29 -6.39 21.79 -38.68
C ASP A 29 -7.43 21.72 -37.55
N ASP A 30 -7.63 20.54 -36.96
CA ASP A 30 -8.57 20.35 -35.86
C ASP A 30 -8.15 21.17 -34.64
N ILE A 31 -9.10 21.94 -34.12
CA ILE A 31 -8.90 22.77 -32.93
C ILE A 31 -9.05 21.87 -31.71
N LYS A 32 -8.01 21.86 -30.85
CA LYS A 32 -7.96 21.08 -29.61
C LYS A 32 -8.35 19.60 -29.80
N PRO A 33 -7.63 18.84 -30.65
CA PRO A 33 -8.05 17.51 -31.08
C PRO A 33 -7.83 16.42 -30.02
N PHE A 34 -7.59 16.77 -28.76
CA PHE A 34 -7.25 15.83 -27.70
C PHE A 34 -8.37 15.65 -26.68
N LEU A 35 -8.51 14.42 -26.24
CA LEU A 35 -9.31 14.00 -25.11
C LEU A 35 -8.38 13.59 -23.97
N ARG A 36 -8.74 13.90 -22.72
CA ARG A 36 -8.02 13.46 -21.52
C ARG A 36 -8.88 12.53 -20.68
N ILE A 37 -8.27 11.46 -20.17
CA ILE A 37 -8.83 10.60 -19.13
C ILE A 37 -7.88 10.66 -17.92
N GLY A 38 -8.41 11.13 -16.80
CA GLY A 38 -7.66 11.34 -15.56
C GLY A 38 -6.78 12.60 -15.53
N ASN A 39 -5.91 12.71 -14.53
CA ASN A 39 -5.13 13.92 -14.25
C ASN A 39 -3.77 13.57 -13.61
N SER A 40 -2.83 14.51 -13.62
CA SER A 40 -1.47 14.29 -13.13
C SER A 40 -0.76 15.61 -12.79
N LYS A 41 0.12 15.58 -11.79
CA LYS A 41 1.07 16.66 -11.49
C LYS A 41 2.07 16.94 -12.62
N ASN A 42 2.24 16.00 -13.55
CA ASN A 42 3.19 16.08 -14.67
C ASN A 42 2.56 16.64 -15.97
N LEU A 43 1.28 17.03 -15.92
CA LEU A 43 0.56 17.58 -17.06
C LEU A 43 0.93 19.07 -17.25
N GLU A 44 1.50 19.41 -18.41
CA GLU A 44 1.98 20.76 -18.71
C GLU A 44 0.93 21.61 -19.44
N ASP A 45 1.00 22.94 -19.29
CA ASP A 45 0.11 23.92 -19.94
C ASP A 45 0.01 23.76 -21.46
N LYS A 46 1.11 23.35 -22.10
CA LYS A 46 1.17 23.08 -23.54
C LYS A 46 0.22 21.94 -23.92
N ILE A 47 0.09 20.91 -23.08
CA ILE A 47 -0.83 19.80 -23.29
C ILE A 47 -2.26 20.27 -23.00
N THR A 48 -2.50 20.89 -21.84
CA THR A 48 -3.84 21.28 -21.38
C THR A 48 -4.54 22.25 -22.32
N SER A 49 -3.78 23.17 -22.93
CA SER A 49 -4.31 24.13 -23.92
C SER A 49 -4.83 23.47 -25.21
N ASN A 50 -4.48 22.21 -25.47
CA ASN A 50 -4.92 21.46 -26.64
C ASN A 50 -6.00 20.41 -26.32
N ILE A 51 -6.44 20.31 -25.06
CA ILE A 51 -7.49 19.38 -24.64
C ILE A 51 -8.85 20.05 -24.83
N TYR A 52 -9.76 19.37 -25.53
CA TYR A 52 -11.16 19.78 -25.62
C TYR A 52 -12.05 18.96 -24.68
N ASN A 53 -11.96 17.63 -24.75
CA ASN A 53 -12.78 16.73 -23.93
C ASN A 53 -12.01 16.26 -22.68
N ILE A 54 -12.63 16.39 -21.50
CA ILE A 54 -12.13 15.89 -20.23
C ILE A 54 -13.10 14.83 -19.72
N VAL A 55 -12.67 13.57 -19.70
CA VAL A 55 -13.48 12.45 -19.26
C VAL A 55 -13.31 12.22 -17.76
N ILE A 56 -14.43 12.21 -17.04
CA ILE A 56 -14.51 11.93 -15.61
C ILE A 56 -15.12 10.54 -15.42
N THR A 57 -14.36 9.63 -14.80
CA THR A 57 -14.81 8.26 -14.51
C THR A 57 -15.40 8.17 -13.11
N GLU A 58 -16.22 7.17 -12.84
CA GLU A 58 -16.80 6.93 -11.50
C GLU A 58 -15.73 6.56 -10.45
N SER A 59 -14.62 5.97 -10.89
CA SER A 59 -13.43 5.70 -10.10
C SER A 59 -12.54 6.93 -9.87
N TYR A 60 -12.87 8.07 -10.50
CA TYR A 60 -12.02 9.26 -10.61
C TYR A 60 -10.58 8.89 -10.97
N THR A 61 -10.39 8.19 -12.10
CA THR A 61 -9.08 7.86 -12.68
C THR A 61 -8.15 9.08 -12.57
N GLY A 62 -6.95 8.94 -12.01
CA GLY A 62 -6.11 10.07 -11.62
C GLY A 62 -6.23 10.38 -10.13
N ASN A 63 -5.79 11.55 -9.69
CA ASN A 63 -6.02 12.01 -8.34
C ASN A 63 -6.70 13.39 -8.37
N PRO A 64 -7.96 13.52 -7.87
CA PRO A 64 -8.70 14.79 -7.90
C PRO A 64 -7.95 16.01 -7.34
N ALA A 65 -6.97 15.83 -6.44
CA ALA A 65 -6.14 16.93 -5.96
C ALA A 65 -5.35 17.66 -7.06
N TYR A 66 -5.08 17.02 -8.20
CA TYR A 66 -4.36 17.65 -9.30
C TYR A 66 -5.25 18.40 -10.28
N GLU A 67 -6.57 18.20 -10.22
CA GLU A 67 -7.47 18.78 -11.20
C GLU A 67 -7.44 20.32 -11.23
N PRO A 68 -7.42 21.06 -10.11
CA PRO A 68 -7.29 22.51 -10.12
C PRO A 68 -6.04 23.03 -10.86
N TYR A 69 -4.99 22.22 -10.93
CA TYR A 69 -3.71 22.57 -11.58
C TYR A 69 -3.61 22.05 -13.02
N ASN A 70 -4.58 21.27 -13.49
CA ASN A 70 -4.61 20.72 -14.85
C ASN A 70 -5.58 21.48 -15.77
N LEU A 71 -6.15 22.58 -15.28
CA LEU A 71 -7.10 23.42 -16.00
C LEU A 71 -6.46 24.71 -16.50
N ASN A 72 -6.77 25.08 -17.74
CA ASN A 72 -6.47 26.41 -18.24
C ASN A 72 -7.61 27.36 -17.84
N ILE A 73 -7.45 28.06 -16.72
CA ILE A 73 -8.48 28.95 -16.15
C ILE A 73 -8.95 30.02 -17.16
N SER A 74 -8.05 30.52 -18.01
CA SER A 74 -8.39 31.57 -19.00
C SER A 74 -9.26 31.06 -20.15
N ASP A 75 -9.34 29.74 -20.32
CA ASP A 75 -10.02 29.08 -21.44
C ASP A 75 -10.95 27.95 -20.98
N LEU A 76 -11.33 27.96 -19.70
CA LEU A 76 -12.05 26.87 -19.03
C LEU A 76 -13.38 26.55 -19.71
N HIS A 77 -14.13 27.56 -20.15
CA HIS A 77 -15.43 27.40 -20.80
C HIS A 77 -15.34 26.79 -22.21
N SER A 78 -14.14 26.68 -22.78
CA SER A 78 -13.93 25.96 -24.04
C SER A 78 -13.77 24.46 -23.84
N ASN A 79 -13.52 24.00 -22.60
CA ASN A 79 -13.41 22.59 -22.27
C ASN A 79 -14.80 21.98 -22.11
N ARG A 80 -14.94 20.73 -22.52
CA ARG A 80 -16.13 19.90 -22.34
C ARG A 80 -15.84 18.78 -21.36
N TYR A 81 -16.57 18.72 -20.26
CA TYR A 81 -16.52 17.58 -19.35
C TYR A 81 -17.44 16.48 -19.86
N VAL A 82 -17.02 15.24 -19.67
CA VAL A 82 -17.74 14.07 -20.18
C VAL A 82 -17.77 13.01 -19.10
N GLY A 83 -18.95 12.56 -18.70
CA GLY A 83 -19.12 11.65 -17.58
C GLY A 83 -20.58 11.45 -17.24
N GLU A 84 -20.84 10.64 -16.22
CA GLU A 84 -22.13 10.68 -15.56
C GLU A 84 -22.36 12.07 -14.94
N ASN A 85 -23.48 12.73 -15.24
CA ASN A 85 -23.80 14.08 -14.72
C ASN A 85 -23.57 14.20 -13.21
N SER A 86 -24.08 13.24 -12.43
CA SER A 86 -23.91 13.23 -10.97
C SER A 86 -22.44 13.22 -10.54
N THR A 87 -21.57 12.53 -11.28
CA THR A 87 -20.13 12.45 -11.02
C THR A 87 -19.42 13.74 -11.43
N VAL A 88 -19.77 14.29 -12.60
CA VAL A 88 -19.22 15.55 -13.10
C VAL A 88 -19.62 16.71 -12.20
N ASP A 89 -20.88 16.81 -11.80
CA ASP A 89 -21.41 17.87 -10.94
C ASP A 89 -20.68 17.93 -9.60
N LYS A 90 -20.43 16.78 -8.98
CA LYS A 90 -19.66 16.72 -7.73
C LYS A 90 -18.22 17.19 -7.92
N LEU A 91 -17.57 16.82 -9.03
CA LEU A 91 -16.22 17.30 -9.32
C LEU A 91 -16.21 18.82 -9.52
N LEU A 92 -17.14 19.37 -10.30
CA LEU A 92 -17.28 20.81 -10.51
C LEU A 92 -17.51 21.53 -9.17
N LYS A 93 -18.42 21.04 -8.33
CA LYS A 93 -18.65 21.57 -6.99
C LYS A 93 -17.39 21.51 -6.11
N TYR A 94 -16.57 20.47 -6.23
CA TYR A 94 -15.28 20.41 -5.54
C TYR A 94 -14.29 21.48 -6.03
N LEU A 95 -14.26 21.77 -7.34
CA LEU A 95 -13.39 22.79 -7.92
C LEU A 95 -13.73 24.22 -7.46
N GLU A 96 -14.99 24.48 -7.10
CA GLU A 96 -15.42 25.79 -6.57
C GLU A 96 -14.63 26.19 -5.30
N ASN A 97 -14.18 25.22 -4.49
CA ASN A 97 -13.33 25.50 -3.31
C ASN A 97 -11.98 26.14 -3.66
N TYR A 98 -11.55 26.04 -4.92
CA TYR A 98 -10.33 26.63 -5.43
C TYR A 98 -10.59 27.99 -6.11
N ASN A 99 -11.77 28.57 -5.94
CA ASN A 99 -12.25 29.79 -6.61
C ASN A 99 -12.26 29.65 -8.15
N ILE A 100 -12.49 28.44 -8.65
CA ILE A 100 -12.65 28.17 -10.07
C ILE A 100 -14.13 28.37 -10.40
N ASN A 101 -14.44 29.25 -11.35
CA ASN A 101 -15.81 29.45 -11.79
C ASN A 101 -16.26 28.27 -12.66
N THR A 102 -17.15 27.45 -12.11
CA THR A 102 -17.70 26.25 -12.75
C THR A 102 -19.04 26.49 -13.44
N GLU A 103 -19.60 27.70 -13.32
CA GLU A 103 -20.86 28.05 -13.95
C GLU A 103 -20.78 27.89 -15.47
N ASN A 104 -21.80 27.26 -16.05
CA ASN A 104 -21.94 27.08 -17.50
C ASN A 104 -20.80 26.27 -18.15
N ILE A 105 -20.03 25.48 -17.40
CA ILE A 105 -19.12 24.51 -18.01
C ILE A 105 -19.94 23.41 -18.70
N PRO A 106 -19.75 23.20 -20.02
CA PRO A 106 -20.48 22.17 -20.74
C PRO A 106 -20.13 20.76 -20.23
N HIS A 107 -21.15 19.96 -19.90
CA HIS A 107 -20.97 18.55 -19.56
C HIS A 107 -21.98 17.65 -20.29
N PHE A 108 -21.55 16.44 -20.65
CA PHE A 108 -22.33 15.51 -21.46
C PHE A 108 -22.06 14.05 -21.06
N HIS A 109 -23.00 13.16 -21.36
CA HIS A 109 -22.83 11.72 -21.12
C HIS A 109 -21.98 11.00 -22.17
N ASP A 110 -21.86 11.54 -23.38
CA ASP A 110 -21.16 10.90 -24.49
C ASP A 110 -20.17 11.84 -25.19
N VAL A 111 -19.29 11.24 -26.02
CA VAL A 111 -18.48 11.95 -27.02
C VAL A 111 -18.84 11.37 -28.38
N LYS A 112 -19.33 12.23 -29.27
CA LYS A 112 -19.59 11.92 -30.68
C LYS A 112 -18.91 13.00 -31.53
N THR A 113 -17.95 12.61 -32.36
CA THR A 113 -17.42 13.49 -33.41
C THR A 113 -18.40 13.53 -34.58
N GLY A 114 -18.48 14.64 -35.32
CA GLY A 114 -19.44 14.84 -36.42
C GLY A 114 -19.44 13.73 -37.49
N ASP A 115 -18.27 13.14 -37.76
CA ASP A 115 -18.14 12.04 -38.74
C ASP A 115 -18.25 10.64 -38.10
N HIS A 116 -18.69 10.54 -36.83
CA HIS A 116 -18.70 9.30 -36.04
C HIS A 116 -17.33 8.60 -35.91
N SER A 117 -16.25 9.28 -36.27
CA SER A 117 -14.89 8.75 -36.20
C SER A 117 -14.47 8.34 -34.79
N ALA A 118 -14.95 9.01 -33.73
CA ALA A 118 -14.73 8.61 -32.34
C ALA A 118 -16.06 8.48 -31.59
N MET A 119 -16.21 7.41 -30.81
CA MET A 119 -17.35 7.19 -29.91
C MET A 119 -16.87 6.74 -28.53
N LEU A 120 -17.42 7.37 -27.49
CA LEU A 120 -17.19 7.00 -26.10
C LEU A 120 -18.42 6.28 -25.54
N TYR A 121 -18.23 5.06 -25.07
CA TYR A 121 -19.23 4.24 -24.39
C TYR A 121 -18.92 4.21 -22.90
N MET A 122 -19.92 4.52 -22.07
CA MET A 122 -19.88 4.37 -20.62
C MET A 122 -20.84 3.25 -20.24
N TYR A 123 -20.38 2.32 -19.42
CA TYR A 123 -21.15 1.15 -18.98
C TYR A 123 -21.56 1.31 -17.51
N ASP A 124 -22.67 0.67 -17.14
CA ASP A 124 -23.20 0.73 -15.76
C ASP A 124 -22.27 0.10 -14.71
N ASN A 125 -21.34 -0.76 -15.14
CA ASN A 125 -20.32 -1.35 -14.27
C ASN A 125 -19.11 -0.45 -14.02
N GLY A 126 -19.19 0.83 -14.39
CA GLY A 126 -18.11 1.81 -14.24
C GLY A 126 -17.04 1.74 -15.33
N ASN A 127 -17.11 0.76 -16.25
CA ASN A 127 -16.19 0.68 -17.36
C ASN A 127 -16.46 1.77 -18.40
N LEU A 128 -15.44 2.08 -19.18
CA LEU A 128 -15.51 3.01 -20.29
C LEU A 128 -14.69 2.50 -21.46
N ALA A 129 -15.27 2.54 -22.66
CA ALA A 129 -14.59 2.18 -23.90
C ALA A 129 -14.63 3.34 -24.89
N LEU A 130 -13.48 3.69 -25.46
CA LEU A 130 -13.39 4.64 -26.55
C LEU A 130 -13.05 3.88 -27.83
N SER A 131 -13.91 4.00 -28.84
CA SER A 131 -13.65 3.50 -30.19
C SER A 131 -13.28 4.64 -31.13
N TYR A 132 -12.44 4.33 -32.13
CA TYR A 132 -12.16 5.20 -33.25
C TYR A 132 -12.21 4.41 -34.57
N ASN A 133 -13.00 4.85 -35.53
CA ASN A 133 -13.29 4.13 -36.78
C ASN A 133 -13.67 2.67 -36.52
N ASN A 134 -14.61 2.44 -35.60
CA ASN A 134 -15.08 1.12 -35.16
C ASN A 134 -14.02 0.21 -34.52
N LYS A 135 -12.84 0.74 -34.15
CA LYS A 135 -11.80 0.01 -33.43
C LYS A 135 -11.66 0.55 -32.01
N VAL A 136 -11.72 -0.33 -31.00
CA VAL A 136 -11.48 0.06 -29.61
C VAL A 136 -10.05 0.56 -29.44
N LEU A 137 -9.89 1.83 -29.04
CA LEU A 137 -8.62 2.46 -28.72
C LEU A 137 -8.28 2.33 -27.24
N PHE A 138 -9.30 2.44 -26.38
CA PHE A 138 -9.13 2.51 -24.94
C PHE A 138 -10.27 1.74 -24.27
N ASN A 139 -9.94 0.95 -23.25
CA ASN A 139 -10.90 0.28 -22.37
C ASN A 139 -10.37 0.43 -20.94
N LEU A 140 -11.15 1.09 -20.08
CA LEU A 140 -10.71 1.53 -18.76
C LEU A 140 -10.29 0.34 -17.89
N HIS A 141 -11.13 -0.67 -17.73
CA HIS A 141 -10.82 -1.84 -16.88
C HIS A 141 -9.58 -2.61 -17.35
N ASN A 142 -9.39 -2.77 -18.66
CA ASN A 142 -8.21 -3.42 -19.20
C ASN A 142 -6.93 -2.63 -18.88
N ILE A 143 -7.02 -1.30 -19.00
CA ILE A 143 -5.91 -0.40 -18.73
C ILE A 143 -5.63 -0.30 -17.22
N GLU A 144 -6.65 -0.25 -16.37
CA GLU A 144 -6.52 -0.26 -14.90
C GLU A 144 -5.64 -1.43 -14.43
N LYS A 145 -5.92 -2.65 -14.94
CA LYS A 145 -5.13 -3.85 -14.65
C LYS A 145 -3.73 -3.80 -15.24
N LYS A 146 -3.63 -3.52 -16.55
CA LYS A 146 -2.37 -3.53 -17.30
C LYS A 146 -1.37 -2.51 -16.75
N ASP A 147 -1.84 -1.29 -16.55
CA ASP A 147 -1.04 -0.16 -16.11
C ASP A 147 -0.94 -0.06 -14.60
N ARG A 148 -1.70 -0.90 -13.88
CA ARG A 148 -1.80 -0.95 -12.42
C ARG A 148 -2.12 0.43 -11.86
N HIS A 149 -3.35 0.86 -12.13
CA HIS A 149 -3.96 1.99 -11.46
C HIS A 149 -3.89 1.81 -9.95
N PHE A 150 -4.13 2.87 -9.18
CA PHE A 150 -3.88 2.93 -7.75
C PHE A 150 -4.46 1.73 -6.99
N ILE A 151 -5.69 1.32 -7.29
CA ILE A 151 -6.33 0.16 -6.65
C ILE A 151 -5.57 -1.15 -6.96
N GLU A 152 -5.25 -1.41 -8.22
CA GLU A 152 -4.48 -2.59 -8.65
C GLU A 152 -3.05 -2.57 -8.09
N LYS A 153 -2.42 -1.40 -8.08
CA LYS A 153 -1.08 -1.17 -7.52
C LYS A 153 -1.07 -1.46 -6.02
N THR A 154 -2.04 -0.96 -5.27
CA THR A 154 -2.15 -1.21 -3.82
C THR A 154 -2.53 -2.66 -3.51
N GLY A 155 -3.39 -3.30 -4.30
CA GLY A 155 -3.66 -4.74 -4.21
C GLY A 155 -2.39 -5.59 -4.37
N TRP A 156 -1.57 -5.29 -5.38
CA TRP A 156 -0.27 -5.94 -5.56
C TRP A 156 0.69 -5.68 -4.37
N MET A 157 0.78 -4.44 -3.88
CA MET A 157 1.62 -4.09 -2.73
C MET A 157 1.17 -4.84 -1.46
N LYS A 158 -0.14 -4.91 -1.21
CA LYS A 158 -0.73 -5.68 -0.11
C LYS A 158 -0.34 -7.15 -0.19
N GLY A 159 -0.46 -7.75 -1.37
CA GLY A 159 -0.05 -9.15 -1.60
C GLY A 159 1.44 -9.41 -1.29
N ARG A 160 2.32 -8.43 -1.55
CA ARG A 160 3.74 -8.50 -1.19
C ARG A 160 3.97 -8.30 0.31
N LEU A 161 3.28 -7.34 0.91
CA LEU A 161 3.34 -7.07 2.35
C LEU A 161 2.89 -8.29 3.16
N VAL A 162 1.80 -8.96 2.77
CA VAL A 162 1.29 -10.15 3.45
C VAL A 162 2.27 -11.35 3.35
N LYS A 163 3.14 -11.37 2.35
CA LYS A 163 4.21 -12.37 2.23
C LYS A 163 5.43 -12.04 3.09
N ASN A 164 5.52 -10.84 3.66
CA ASN A 164 6.59 -10.44 4.57
C ASN A 164 6.29 -10.95 5.99
N SER A 165 7.06 -11.92 6.47
CA SER A 165 6.91 -12.51 7.81
C SER A 165 7.37 -11.58 8.95
N LEU A 166 8.03 -10.48 8.59
CA LEU A 166 8.51 -9.45 9.50
C LEU A 166 7.68 -8.15 9.42
N ARG A 167 6.53 -8.14 8.74
CA ARG A 167 5.62 -6.99 8.82
C ARG A 167 5.11 -6.78 10.25
N TYR A 168 4.65 -5.58 10.56
CA TYR A 168 3.89 -5.36 11.78
C TYR A 168 2.49 -5.97 11.62
N LEU A 169 2.13 -6.83 12.57
CA LEU A 169 0.80 -7.41 12.69
C LEU A 169 -0.12 -6.46 13.48
N PRO A 170 -1.46 -6.59 13.36
CA PRO A 170 -2.42 -5.75 14.06
C PRO A 170 -2.22 -5.68 15.59
N ASP A 171 -1.82 -6.77 16.22
CA ASP A 171 -1.55 -6.89 17.65
C ASP A 171 -0.39 -5.99 18.14
N HIS A 172 0.58 -5.70 17.28
CA HIS A 172 1.64 -4.72 17.57
C HIS A 172 1.09 -3.27 17.70
N PHE A 173 -0.16 -3.04 17.30
CA PHE A 173 -0.86 -1.76 17.37
C PHE A 173 -2.01 -1.75 18.38
N ASP A 174 -2.12 -2.76 19.24
CA ASP A 174 -3.18 -2.81 20.26
C ASP A 174 -2.93 -1.78 21.37
N MET A 175 -1.68 -1.66 21.82
CA MET A 175 -1.28 -0.68 22.83
C MET A 175 -1.12 0.73 22.25
N PRO A 176 -1.34 1.78 23.07
CA PRO A 176 -1.10 3.17 22.66
C PRO A 176 0.32 3.37 22.18
N ALA A 177 0.47 3.79 20.94
CA ALA A 177 1.77 4.03 20.35
C ALA A 177 1.73 5.20 19.36
N PHE A 178 2.91 5.59 18.88
CA PHE A 178 3.03 6.49 17.74
C PHE A 178 4.17 6.07 16.81
N SER A 179 4.08 6.40 15.53
CA SER A 179 5.20 6.26 14.58
C SER A 179 5.23 7.44 13.64
N ILE A 180 6.40 7.75 13.10
CA ILE A 180 6.54 8.75 12.04
C ILE A 180 6.86 8.02 10.76
N VAL A 181 6.21 8.34 9.66
CA VAL A 181 6.59 7.89 8.32
C VAL A 181 6.65 9.12 7.44
N GLU A 182 7.84 9.42 6.93
CA GLU A 182 8.12 10.68 6.24
C GLU A 182 7.76 11.87 7.15
N ASN A 183 6.72 12.63 6.83
CA ASN A 183 6.26 13.75 7.65
C ASN A 183 4.91 13.50 8.32
N THR A 184 4.38 12.28 8.22
CA THR A 184 3.09 11.88 8.79
C THR A 184 3.30 11.20 10.13
N LEU A 185 2.58 11.68 11.15
CA LEU A 185 2.45 10.96 12.41
C LEU A 185 1.31 9.96 12.32
N LEU A 186 1.55 8.74 12.76
CA LEU A 186 0.52 7.74 13.00
C LEU A 186 0.40 7.54 14.51
N LEU A 187 -0.82 7.59 15.03
CA LEU A 187 -1.14 7.04 16.36
C LEU A 187 -1.75 5.66 16.20
N HIS A 188 -1.46 4.79 17.15
CA HIS A 188 -1.86 3.39 17.12
C HIS A 188 -2.59 3.07 18.41
N GLN A 189 -3.72 2.37 18.30
CA GLN A 189 -4.40 1.74 19.44
C GLN A 189 -5.51 0.83 18.95
N ARG A 190 -5.78 -0.28 19.65
CA ARG A 190 -6.88 -1.22 19.35
C ARG A 190 -6.85 -1.68 17.89
N GLU A 191 -5.65 -1.98 17.38
CA GLU A 191 -5.44 -2.44 16.00
C GLU A 191 -5.80 -1.40 14.93
N GLN A 192 -6.01 -0.14 15.32
CA GLN A 192 -6.37 0.97 14.43
C GLN A 192 -5.26 2.00 14.33
N LEU A 193 -5.13 2.60 13.14
CA LEU A 193 -4.23 3.71 12.87
C LEU A 193 -5.00 5.02 12.67
N ILE A 194 -4.49 6.08 13.29
CA ILE A 194 -4.92 7.46 13.10
C ILE A 194 -3.78 8.21 12.43
N ALA A 195 -3.97 8.69 11.21
CA ALA A 195 -2.96 9.43 10.46
C ALA A 195 -3.15 10.94 10.61
N PHE A 196 -2.08 11.68 10.92
CA PHE A 196 -2.03 13.15 10.82
C PHE A 196 -1.43 13.53 9.47
N ASP A 197 -2.32 13.90 8.55
CA ASP A 197 -2.08 14.00 7.11
C ASP A 197 -1.55 12.68 6.50
N LEU A 198 -1.41 12.65 5.18
CA LEU A 198 -0.88 11.50 4.45
C LEU A 198 0.09 11.99 3.38
N PRO A 199 1.23 11.31 3.17
CA PRO A 199 2.09 11.62 2.04
C PRO A 199 1.40 11.19 0.74
N GLU A 200 1.83 11.78 -0.38
CA GLU A 200 1.26 11.51 -1.72
C GLU A 200 1.22 10.01 -2.06
N HIS A 201 2.23 9.25 -1.66
CA HIS A 201 2.31 7.80 -1.90
C HIS A 201 2.15 6.99 -0.62
N TYR A 202 1.21 7.37 0.26
CA TYR A 202 1.06 6.79 1.60
C TYR A 202 1.06 5.26 1.64
N TYR A 203 0.40 4.60 0.69
CA TYR A 203 0.32 3.15 0.69
C TYR A 203 1.70 2.52 0.55
N PHE A 204 2.51 3.01 -0.40
CA PHE A 204 3.89 2.58 -0.57
C PHE A 204 4.75 2.97 0.64
N SER A 205 4.64 4.22 1.09
CA SER A 205 5.44 4.76 2.20
C SER A 205 5.26 3.97 3.49
N LEU A 206 4.05 3.49 3.77
CA LEU A 206 3.76 2.64 4.94
C LEU A 206 4.14 1.17 4.69
N ALA A 207 3.75 0.60 3.54
CA ALA A 207 3.99 -0.81 3.24
C ALA A 207 5.49 -1.15 3.19
N ARG A 208 6.35 -0.25 2.68
CA ARG A 208 7.81 -0.45 2.66
C ARG A 208 8.42 -0.55 4.05
N HIS A 209 7.76 0.00 5.07
CA HIS A 209 8.14 -0.10 6.48
C HIS A 209 7.47 -1.26 7.20
N GLY A 210 6.68 -2.08 6.50
CA GLY A 210 5.97 -3.20 7.08
C GLY A 210 4.67 -2.82 7.81
N ILE A 211 4.22 -1.56 7.69
CA ILE A 211 2.95 -1.10 8.26
C ILE A 211 1.85 -1.34 7.23
N ASP A 212 0.77 -1.99 7.63
CA ASP A 212 -0.39 -2.22 6.78
C ASP A 212 -1.23 -0.95 6.65
N PRO A 213 -1.30 -0.31 5.46
CA PRO A 213 -2.02 0.95 5.29
C PRO A 213 -3.54 0.82 5.47
N ASP A 214 -4.08 -0.40 5.30
CA ASP A 214 -5.53 -0.63 5.43
C ASP A 214 -6.00 -0.46 6.90
N LEU A 215 -5.09 -0.53 7.87
CA LEU A 215 -5.39 -0.28 9.29
C LEU A 215 -5.72 1.19 9.60
N ILE A 216 -5.54 2.12 8.65
CA ILE A 216 -5.95 3.52 8.82
C ILE A 216 -7.48 3.60 8.87
N THR A 217 -8.03 3.88 10.04
CA THR A 217 -9.49 4.09 10.21
C THR A 217 -9.85 5.56 10.34
N THR A 218 -8.87 6.40 10.68
CA THR A 218 -9.08 7.83 10.89
C THR A 218 -7.95 8.64 10.25
N VAL A 219 -8.30 9.72 9.58
CA VAL A 219 -7.34 10.72 9.09
C VAL A 219 -7.68 12.09 9.66
N ILE A 220 -6.66 12.78 10.16
CA ILE A 220 -6.73 14.16 10.63
C ILE A 220 -6.01 15.00 9.59
N THR A 221 -6.75 15.83 8.87
CA THR A 221 -6.19 16.68 7.81
C THR A 221 -7.01 17.95 7.67
N SER A 222 -6.41 19.02 7.17
CA SER A 222 -7.13 20.26 6.82
C SER A 222 -7.35 20.44 5.31
N GLU A 223 -6.78 19.58 4.49
CA GLU A 223 -6.76 19.75 3.03
C GLU A 223 -7.03 18.43 2.32
N ALA A 224 -7.68 18.50 1.16
CA ALA A 224 -7.91 17.35 0.29
C ALA A 224 -6.63 17.04 -0.51
N SER A 225 -5.61 16.53 0.18
CA SER A 225 -4.32 16.17 -0.44
C SER A 225 -4.44 14.94 -1.33
N ALA A 226 -3.41 14.71 -2.17
CA ALA A 226 -3.37 13.51 -3.01
C ALA A 226 -3.43 12.20 -2.20
N GLY A 227 -2.65 12.10 -1.11
CA GLY A 227 -2.69 10.94 -0.22
C GLY A 227 -4.06 10.72 0.44
N PHE A 228 -4.81 11.80 0.71
CA PHE A 228 -6.18 11.71 1.21
C PHE A 228 -7.15 11.14 0.18
N PHE A 229 -7.10 11.59 -1.08
CA PHE A 229 -7.93 11.03 -2.15
C PHE A 229 -7.64 9.56 -2.42
N ASP A 230 -6.35 9.19 -2.42
CA ASP A 230 -5.93 7.79 -2.55
C ASP A 230 -6.46 6.94 -1.39
N LEU A 231 -6.52 7.48 -0.16
CA LEU A 231 -7.18 6.80 0.96
C LEU A 231 -8.68 6.64 0.74
N CYS A 232 -9.39 7.68 0.29
CA CYS A 232 -10.82 7.60 -0.03
C CYS A 232 -11.11 6.54 -1.09
N LYS A 233 -10.32 6.50 -2.17
CA LYS A 233 -10.39 5.46 -3.20
C LYS A 233 -10.20 4.06 -2.61
N ARG A 234 -9.15 3.88 -1.80
CA ARG A 234 -8.86 2.60 -1.15
C ARG A 234 -10.02 2.14 -0.27
N LYS A 235 -10.55 3.03 0.57
CA LYS A 235 -11.66 2.73 1.49
C LYS A 235 -12.98 2.45 0.76
N LYS A 236 -13.27 3.18 -0.33
CA LYS A 236 -14.41 2.88 -1.22
C LYS A 236 -14.28 1.46 -1.78
N HIS A 237 -13.10 1.09 -2.27
CA HIS A 237 -12.84 -0.23 -2.85
C HIS A 237 -12.93 -1.36 -1.81
N THR A 238 -12.36 -1.17 -0.61
CA THR A 238 -12.43 -2.17 0.48
C THR A 238 -13.77 -2.18 1.22
N LYS A 239 -14.67 -1.25 0.91
CA LYS A 239 -15.98 -1.06 1.58
C LYS A 239 -15.86 -0.82 3.09
N GLU A 240 -14.77 -0.19 3.51
CA GLU A 240 -14.47 0.12 4.91
C GLU A 240 -14.87 1.56 5.25
N GLY A 241 -15.24 1.79 6.51
CA GLY A 241 -15.55 3.14 6.99
C GLY A 241 -14.29 4.01 7.14
N LEU A 242 -14.46 5.32 7.00
CA LEU A 242 -13.41 6.31 7.21
C LEU A 242 -13.90 7.44 8.12
N ASN A 243 -13.17 7.69 9.21
CA ASN A 243 -13.37 8.89 10.02
C ASN A 243 -12.40 9.99 9.57
N VAL A 244 -12.91 11.19 9.36
CA VAL A 244 -12.11 12.37 8.99
C VAL A 244 -12.30 13.43 10.05
N LEU A 245 -11.21 13.93 10.63
CA LEU A 245 -11.24 15.03 11.59
C LEU A 245 -10.52 16.23 11.00
N SER A 246 -11.18 17.40 10.96
CA SER A 246 -10.62 18.57 10.27
C SER A 246 -11.03 19.88 10.90
N ALA A 247 -10.16 20.88 10.79
CA ALA A 247 -10.49 22.27 11.08
C ALA A 247 -11.13 23.01 9.90
N ASN A 248 -11.03 22.46 8.68
CA ASN A 248 -11.66 22.97 7.47
C ASN A 248 -12.59 21.89 6.91
N THR A 249 -13.81 21.82 7.44
CA THR A 249 -14.78 20.80 7.03
C THR A 249 -15.45 21.10 5.70
N THR A 250 -15.59 22.37 5.30
CA THR A 250 -16.27 22.76 4.05
C THR A 250 -15.57 22.19 2.82
N SER A 251 -14.26 22.42 2.69
CA SER A 251 -13.49 21.92 1.54
C SER A 251 -13.48 20.38 1.52
N LEU A 252 -13.24 19.74 2.67
CA LEU A 252 -13.21 18.28 2.75
C LEU A 252 -14.58 17.63 2.51
N LYS A 253 -15.68 18.29 2.86
CA LYS A 253 -17.03 17.75 2.62
C LYS A 253 -17.25 17.51 1.13
N SER A 254 -16.98 18.50 0.29
CA SER A 254 -17.09 18.34 -1.17
C SER A 254 -16.12 17.31 -1.75
N ALA A 255 -14.90 17.20 -1.19
CA ALA A 255 -13.94 16.18 -1.59
C ALA A 255 -14.42 14.76 -1.25
N LEU A 256 -15.07 14.59 -0.10
CA LEU A 256 -15.67 13.33 0.34
C LEU A 256 -16.91 12.97 -0.50
N GLU A 257 -17.73 13.96 -0.86
CA GLU A 257 -18.92 13.78 -1.71
C GLU A 257 -18.61 13.12 -3.06
N LEU A 258 -17.37 13.27 -3.56
CA LEU A 258 -16.91 12.55 -4.76
C LEU A 258 -17.10 11.03 -4.60
N PHE A 259 -16.90 10.46 -3.41
CA PHE A 259 -16.86 9.01 -3.16
C PHE A 259 -18.12 8.43 -2.49
N THR A 260 -19.10 9.26 -2.12
CA THR A 260 -20.25 8.88 -1.28
C THR A 260 -21.62 8.98 -1.97
N ALA A 261 -21.75 8.72 -3.28
CA ALA A 261 -23.11 8.62 -3.85
C ALA A 261 -23.28 7.47 -4.83
N LYS A 262 -24.04 6.49 -4.35
CA LYS A 262 -25.17 5.77 -4.97
C LYS A 262 -25.50 4.66 -3.98
N GLU A 263 -26.75 4.53 -3.56
CA GLU A 263 -27.09 3.40 -2.71
C GLU A 263 -26.91 2.08 -3.48
N PRO A 264 -26.36 1.04 -2.83
CA PRO A 264 -25.82 1.05 -1.47
C PRO A 264 -24.44 1.74 -1.40
N ASP A 265 -24.34 2.83 -0.64
CA ASP A 265 -23.18 3.73 -0.65
C ASP A 265 -21.91 2.97 -0.22
N PRO A 266 -20.87 2.86 -1.08
CA PRO A 266 -19.73 1.99 -0.79
C PRO A 266 -18.81 2.54 0.31
N LEU A 267 -18.76 3.87 0.53
CA LEU A 267 -17.86 4.47 1.52
C LEU A 267 -18.63 5.14 2.67
N LYS A 268 -18.60 4.53 3.85
CA LYS A 268 -19.18 5.14 5.07
C LYS A 268 -18.21 6.15 5.67
N VAL A 269 -18.50 7.45 5.53
CA VAL A 269 -17.64 8.52 6.06
C VAL A 269 -18.27 9.21 7.27
N LYS A 270 -17.45 9.51 8.28
CA LYS A 270 -17.80 10.42 9.38
C LYS A 270 -16.85 11.61 9.40
N LEU A 271 -17.37 12.81 9.16
CA LEU A 271 -16.59 14.06 9.20
C LEU A 271 -16.82 14.79 10.54
N GLY A 272 -15.78 14.92 11.35
CA GLY A 272 -15.78 15.65 12.62
C GLY A 272 -15.00 16.97 12.54
N VAL A 273 -15.44 17.97 13.32
CA VAL A 273 -14.84 19.31 13.38
C VAL A 273 -13.80 19.39 14.51
N LEU A 274 -12.59 19.85 14.19
CA LEU A 274 -11.55 20.20 15.15
C LEU A 274 -11.41 21.72 15.23
N SER A 275 -11.40 22.28 16.43
CA SER A 275 -11.14 23.70 16.67
C SER A 275 -10.54 23.90 18.05
N ASP A 276 -10.20 25.14 18.39
CA ASP A 276 -9.74 25.49 19.73
C ASP A 276 -10.79 25.15 20.80
N LEU A 277 -12.08 25.13 20.44
CA LEU A 277 -13.20 24.84 21.34
C LEU A 277 -13.77 23.42 21.17
N SER A 278 -13.44 22.72 20.08
CA SER A 278 -13.97 21.39 19.77
C SER A 278 -12.87 20.35 19.62
N SER A 279 -13.00 19.26 20.38
CA SER A 279 -12.12 18.10 20.27
C SER A 279 -12.82 16.95 19.54
N GLY A 280 -12.10 16.23 18.69
CA GLY A 280 -12.52 14.95 18.13
C GLY A 280 -12.07 13.78 19.01
N THR A 281 -12.73 12.63 18.88
CA THR A 281 -12.27 11.38 19.51
C THR A 281 -12.06 10.32 18.45
N ALA A 282 -10.93 9.62 18.50
CA ALA A 282 -10.60 8.52 17.60
C ALA A 282 -9.77 7.46 18.33
N ALA A 283 -10.13 6.18 18.20
CA ALA A 283 -9.50 5.03 18.90
C ALA A 283 -9.33 5.21 20.43
N GLY A 284 -10.10 6.10 21.07
CA GLY A 284 -9.97 6.43 22.50
C GLY A 284 -9.00 7.58 22.82
N PHE A 285 -8.37 8.18 21.81
CA PHE A 285 -7.66 9.45 21.94
C PHE A 285 -8.60 10.63 21.75
N LYS A 286 -8.50 11.63 22.63
CA LYS A 286 -9.12 12.94 22.47
C LYS A 286 -8.12 13.88 21.81
N ILE A 287 -8.47 14.37 20.62
CA ILE A 287 -7.62 15.20 19.77
C ILE A 287 -8.21 16.61 19.71
N GLN A 288 -7.41 17.61 20.02
CA GLN A 288 -7.76 19.02 19.92
C GLN A 288 -6.73 19.72 19.06
N ARG A 289 -7.17 20.65 18.21
CA ARG A 289 -6.26 21.52 17.45
C ARG A 289 -6.23 22.87 18.13
N THR A 290 -5.05 23.43 18.32
CA THR A 290 -4.86 24.81 18.76
C THR A 290 -3.86 25.48 17.84
N GLU A 291 -4.33 26.46 17.07
CA GLU A 291 -3.56 27.08 15.98
C GLU A 291 -2.99 26.04 14.99
N ASN A 292 -1.66 25.88 14.96
CA ASN A 292 -0.90 24.95 14.13
C ASN A 292 -0.33 23.77 14.94
N LYS A 293 -0.93 23.47 16.09
CA LYS A 293 -0.55 22.37 16.97
C LYS A 293 -1.74 21.45 17.20
N TYR A 294 -1.45 20.18 17.42
CA TYR A 294 -2.44 19.22 17.91
C TYR A 294 -2.03 18.78 19.30
N SER A 295 -3.01 18.79 20.22
CA SER A 295 -2.91 18.18 21.53
C SER A 295 -3.70 16.88 21.50
N VAL A 296 -3.06 15.78 21.89
CA VAL A 296 -3.66 14.46 21.98
C VAL A 296 -3.60 14.03 23.43
N THR A 297 -4.76 13.75 23.99
CA THR A 297 -4.91 13.34 25.39
C THR A 297 -5.66 12.02 25.47
N LYS A 298 -5.33 11.24 26.49
CA LYS A 298 -6.04 10.00 26.82
C LYS A 298 -5.89 9.76 28.33
N ASN A 299 -6.87 9.11 28.94
CA ASN A 299 -6.81 8.80 30.37
C ASN A 299 -5.58 7.92 30.66
N ASN A 300 -4.84 8.29 31.71
CA ASN A 300 -3.59 7.63 32.13
C ASN A 300 -2.51 7.57 31.04
N PHE A 301 -2.54 8.51 30.10
CA PHE A 301 -1.61 8.60 28.99
C PHE A 301 -0.95 9.98 29.01
N PRO A 302 0.39 10.07 28.90
CA PRO A 302 1.05 11.36 28.80
C PRO A 302 0.54 12.09 27.55
N GLY A 303 0.16 13.35 27.71
CA GLY A 303 -0.32 14.14 26.57
C GLY A 303 0.73 14.19 25.46
N ILE A 304 0.30 14.10 24.20
CA ILE A 304 1.18 14.30 23.04
C ILE A 304 0.87 15.67 22.44
N ILE A 305 1.90 16.51 22.29
CA ILE A 305 1.84 17.70 21.45
C ILE A 305 2.52 17.40 20.12
N ILE A 306 1.81 17.69 19.04
CA ILE A 306 2.32 17.60 17.68
C ILE A 306 2.51 19.02 17.17
N SER A 307 3.75 19.39 16.83
CA SER A 307 4.06 20.74 16.40
C SER A 307 5.23 20.78 15.41
N ASN A 308 5.01 21.47 14.28
CA ASN A 308 6.07 21.75 13.30
C ASN A 308 6.98 22.90 13.74
N SER A 309 6.58 23.71 14.73
CA SER A 309 7.37 24.84 15.23
C SER A 309 8.31 24.43 16.37
N GLN A 310 9.00 25.41 16.99
CA GLN A 310 9.87 25.11 18.12
C GLN A 310 9.06 24.58 19.30
N VAL A 311 9.47 23.41 19.79
CA VAL A 311 8.94 22.71 20.95
C VAL A 311 9.01 23.61 22.21
N PRO A 312 7.87 23.99 22.83
CA PRO A 312 7.85 24.45 24.20
C PRO A 312 8.25 23.28 25.11
N ALA A 313 9.07 23.54 26.13
CA ALA A 313 9.37 22.53 27.12
C ALA A 313 8.17 22.43 28.08
N ASP A 314 7.32 21.42 27.89
CA ASP A 314 6.43 20.94 28.94
C ASP A 314 7.02 19.63 29.46
N ASP A 315 7.33 19.58 30.76
CA ASP A 315 7.98 18.44 31.39
C ASP A 315 7.09 17.18 31.44
N LYS A 316 5.78 17.29 31.17
CA LYS A 316 4.83 16.16 31.32
C LYS A 316 4.31 15.58 30.00
N GLN A 317 4.73 16.12 28.87
CA GLN A 317 4.15 15.77 27.57
C GLN A 317 5.20 15.23 26.61
N ILE A 318 4.78 14.34 25.72
CA ILE A 318 5.57 13.92 24.58
C ILE A 318 5.41 15.01 23.52
N VAL A 319 6.50 15.61 23.06
CA VAL A 319 6.44 16.59 21.98
C VAL A 319 7.08 16.02 20.72
N ILE A 320 6.32 16.03 19.62
CA ILE A 320 6.74 15.47 18.34
C ILE A 320 6.78 16.57 17.27
N ASN A 321 7.91 16.69 16.59
CA ASN A 321 8.07 17.48 15.38
C ASN A 321 8.28 16.53 14.20
N THR A 322 7.26 16.37 13.36
CA THR A 322 7.27 15.38 12.27
C THR A 322 8.23 15.77 11.16
N GLN A 323 8.29 17.05 10.78
CA GLN A 323 9.19 17.55 9.73
C GLN A 323 10.67 17.33 10.05
N LYS A 324 11.07 17.53 11.31
CA LYS A 324 12.44 17.30 11.77
C LYS A 324 12.68 15.87 12.27
N LYS A 325 11.61 15.07 12.34
CA LYS A 325 11.60 13.73 12.95
C LYS A 325 12.24 13.73 14.34
N LEU A 326 11.85 14.71 15.16
CA LEU A 326 12.35 14.86 16.53
C LEU A 326 11.23 14.57 17.52
N CYS A 327 11.59 13.87 18.59
CA CYS A 327 10.73 13.62 19.74
C CYS A 327 11.42 14.11 21.03
N VAL A 328 10.66 14.75 21.91
CA VAL A 328 11.06 15.02 23.29
C VAL A 328 10.11 14.23 24.19
N LEU A 329 10.67 13.33 24.99
CA LEU A 329 9.90 12.59 25.98
C LEU A 329 9.73 13.43 27.27
N PRO A 330 8.70 13.14 28.09
CA PRO A 330 8.53 13.77 29.40
C PRO A 330 9.77 13.69 30.28
N HIS A 331 9.92 14.64 31.19
CA HIS A 331 11.02 14.73 32.17
C HIS A 331 12.43 14.83 31.55
N ARG A 332 12.53 15.18 30.26
CA ARG A 332 13.81 15.38 29.58
C ARG A 332 14.10 16.84 29.33
N LYS A 333 15.39 17.19 29.40
CA LYS A 333 15.82 18.54 28.99
C LYS A 333 15.60 18.71 27.50
N LYS A 334 15.28 19.92 27.04
CA LYS A 334 15.13 20.26 25.61
C LYS A 334 16.36 19.87 24.77
N SER A 335 17.56 19.81 25.36
CA SER A 335 18.78 19.34 24.70
C SER A 335 18.83 17.83 24.44
N GLU A 336 17.92 17.05 25.02
CA GLU A 336 17.85 15.60 24.92
C GLU A 336 16.78 15.15 23.90
N THR A 337 16.70 15.86 22.77
CA THR A 337 15.84 15.47 21.65
C THR A 337 16.26 14.13 21.07
N ILE A 338 15.30 13.27 20.79
CA ILE A 338 15.48 11.96 20.17
C ILE A 338 15.18 12.10 18.68
N LYS A 339 16.12 11.66 17.82
CA LYS A 339 15.89 11.51 16.39
C LYS A 339 15.08 10.23 16.15
N MET A 340 14.00 10.35 15.41
CA MET A 340 13.05 9.28 15.15
C MET A 340 13.34 8.66 13.78
N ALA A 341 13.34 7.34 13.71
CA ALA A 341 13.42 6.63 12.44
C ALA A 341 12.03 6.38 11.86
N ASP A 342 11.93 6.31 10.52
CA ASP A 342 10.64 6.09 9.88
C ASP A 342 10.11 4.68 10.11
N GLY A 343 8.81 4.58 10.37
CA GLY A 343 8.08 3.32 10.39
C GLY A 343 8.34 2.43 11.61
N ILE A 344 8.98 2.94 12.66
CA ILE A 344 9.06 2.25 13.96
C ILE A 344 7.86 2.66 14.82
N PRO A 345 7.01 1.72 15.27
CA PRO A 345 6.03 1.96 16.31
C PRO A 345 6.72 2.18 17.67
N HIS A 346 6.37 3.29 18.32
CA HIS A 346 6.87 3.67 19.64
C HIS A 346 5.76 3.46 20.67
N LEU A 347 5.74 2.30 21.31
CA LEU A 347 4.75 1.90 22.32
C LEU A 347 4.96 2.75 23.58
N ILE A 348 3.89 3.34 24.09
CA ILE A 348 3.95 4.14 25.32
C ILE A 348 3.55 3.25 26.49
N ILE A 349 4.49 3.06 27.41
CA ILE A 349 4.38 2.16 28.55
C ILE A 349 4.50 3.01 29.82
N THR A 350 3.50 2.95 30.69
CA THR A 350 3.56 3.61 31.99
C THR A 350 4.39 2.77 32.96
N GLY A 351 5.31 3.41 33.69
CA GLY A 351 6.19 2.78 34.67
C GLY A 351 7.63 2.63 34.20
N THR A 352 8.36 1.69 34.80
CA THR A 352 9.79 1.46 34.55
C THR A 352 10.02 0.13 33.84
N PRO A 353 11.12 -0.01 33.08
CA PRO A 353 11.50 -1.29 32.50
C PRO A 353 11.67 -2.37 33.57
N ASP A 354 11.15 -3.56 33.30
CA ASP A 354 11.37 -4.74 34.15
C ASP A 354 12.83 -5.19 34.08
N LYS A 355 13.49 -5.22 35.24
CA LYS A 355 14.91 -5.55 35.39
C LYS A 355 15.24 -6.97 34.95
N GLU A 356 14.32 -7.92 35.16
CA GLU A 356 14.58 -9.35 34.90
C GLU A 356 14.60 -9.64 33.39
N THR A 357 13.68 -9.03 32.64
CA THR A 357 13.55 -9.26 31.20
C THR A 357 14.30 -8.25 30.33
N PHE A 358 14.83 -7.18 30.94
CA PHE A 358 15.50 -6.06 30.26
C PHE A 358 16.59 -6.49 29.28
N ILE A 359 17.53 -7.34 29.72
CA ILE A 359 18.68 -7.76 28.91
C ILE A 359 18.23 -8.59 27.71
N GLU A 360 17.32 -9.54 27.95
CA GLU A 360 16.78 -10.40 26.89
C GLU A 360 16.04 -9.58 25.85
N ASN A 361 15.17 -8.67 26.29
CA ASN A 361 14.28 -7.92 25.42
C ASN A 361 15.00 -6.85 24.59
N TYR A 362 16.00 -6.15 25.15
CA TYR A 362 16.57 -4.95 24.51
C TYR A 362 18.02 -5.08 24.05
N PHE A 363 18.76 -6.06 24.54
CA PHE A 363 20.18 -6.22 24.19
C PHE A 363 20.46 -7.49 23.43
N LYS A 364 20.02 -8.64 23.94
CA LYS A 364 20.24 -9.93 23.27
C LYS A 364 19.45 -10.01 21.96
N SER A 365 18.20 -9.58 21.96
CA SER A 365 17.35 -9.52 20.77
C SER A 365 18.02 -8.78 19.60
N LEU A 366 18.52 -7.58 19.87
CA LEU A 366 19.22 -6.74 18.90
C LEU A 366 20.59 -7.30 18.52
N THR A 367 21.38 -7.77 19.50
CA THR A 367 22.72 -8.35 19.29
C THR A 367 22.69 -9.55 18.35
N ASN A 368 21.67 -10.40 18.45
CA ASN A 368 21.52 -11.55 17.57
C ASN A 368 21.37 -11.16 16.10
N ILE A 369 20.69 -10.05 15.81
CA ILE A 369 20.60 -9.55 14.44
C ILE A 369 21.90 -8.87 14.01
N PHE A 370 22.54 -8.12 14.91
CA PHE A 370 23.84 -7.51 14.61
C PHE A 370 24.88 -8.52 14.20
N LYS A 371 24.94 -9.68 14.86
CA LYS A 371 25.91 -10.72 14.50
C LYS A 371 25.81 -11.18 13.05
N GLN A 372 24.65 -11.02 12.41
CA GLN A 372 24.45 -11.38 11.01
C GLN A 372 24.85 -10.27 10.03
N THR A 373 24.93 -9.01 10.47
CA THR A 373 25.09 -7.82 9.60
C THR A 373 26.26 -6.91 9.98
N ALA A 374 26.91 -7.15 11.12
CA ALA A 374 27.93 -6.28 11.69
C ALA A 374 29.34 -6.52 11.12
N ASN A 375 30.13 -5.45 11.08
CA ASN A 375 31.59 -5.54 10.91
C ASN A 375 32.27 -5.87 12.26
N ASP A 376 33.56 -6.22 12.21
CA ASP A 376 34.35 -6.64 13.39
C ASP A 376 34.31 -5.63 14.55
N SER A 377 34.30 -4.32 14.25
CA SER A 377 34.25 -3.27 15.27
C SER A 377 32.91 -3.22 16.00
N ALA A 378 31.80 -3.41 15.27
CA ALA A 378 30.47 -3.48 15.86
C ALA A 378 30.26 -4.77 16.66
N LEU A 379 30.86 -5.90 16.25
CA LEU A 379 30.85 -7.15 17.00
C LEU A 379 31.55 -7.00 18.36
N VAL A 380 32.78 -6.46 18.37
CA VAL A 380 33.53 -6.24 19.62
C VAL A 380 32.75 -5.35 20.58
N LEU A 381 32.14 -4.27 20.07
CA LEU A 381 31.38 -3.38 20.94
C LEU A 381 30.05 -4.00 21.41
N SER A 382 29.39 -4.82 20.60
CA SER A 382 28.21 -5.58 21.01
C SER A 382 28.54 -6.55 22.15
N GLU A 383 29.69 -7.22 22.09
CA GLU A 383 30.18 -8.07 23.19
C GLU A 383 30.46 -7.26 24.45
N LEU A 384 31.11 -6.10 24.33
CA LEU A 384 31.38 -5.21 25.47
C LEU A 384 30.13 -4.58 26.07
N LEU A 385 29.13 -4.28 25.25
CA LEU A 385 27.83 -3.83 25.73
C LEU A 385 27.09 -4.98 26.42
N SER A 386 27.22 -6.22 25.96
CA SER A 386 26.67 -7.37 26.68
C SER A 386 27.35 -7.55 28.05
N GLU A 387 28.68 -7.47 28.09
CA GLU A 387 29.49 -7.51 29.33
C GLU A 387 29.12 -6.37 30.29
N PHE A 388 28.87 -5.17 29.76
CA PHE A 388 28.42 -4.01 30.53
C PHE A 388 27.16 -4.31 31.35
N TYR A 389 26.18 -4.97 30.74
CA TYR A 389 24.90 -5.28 31.39
C TYR A 389 25.04 -6.34 32.46
N ASP A 390 25.75 -7.42 32.15
CA ASP A 390 26.02 -8.49 33.11
C ASP A 390 26.70 -7.93 34.36
N ILE A 391 27.58 -6.94 34.20
CA ILE A 391 28.30 -6.33 35.31
C ILE A 391 27.46 -5.32 36.08
N ILE A 392 26.74 -4.43 35.38
CA ILE A 392 25.88 -3.44 36.04
C ILE A 392 24.77 -4.11 36.86
N THR A 393 24.26 -5.26 36.41
CA THR A 393 23.23 -6.00 37.14
C THR A 393 23.75 -6.77 38.34
N ARG A 394 25.06 -7.05 38.42
CA ARG A 394 25.71 -7.83 39.49
C ARG A 394 26.43 -7.00 40.56
N ASP A 395 26.50 -5.68 40.40
CA ASP A 395 27.10 -4.73 41.36
C ASP A 395 28.60 -4.95 41.72
N GLU A 396 29.36 -5.68 40.89
CA GLU A 396 30.78 -5.98 41.14
C GLU A 396 31.71 -5.44 40.02
N ASP A 397 32.72 -4.63 40.39
CA ASP A 397 33.82 -4.09 39.52
C ASP A 397 33.39 -3.40 38.19
N ALA A 398 32.23 -2.74 38.16
CA ALA A 398 31.72 -2.00 36.99
C ALA A 398 32.68 -0.93 36.42
N GLY A 399 33.58 -0.40 37.24
CA GLY A 399 34.50 0.68 36.86
C GLY A 399 35.44 0.32 35.70
N LYS A 400 36.04 -0.88 35.71
CA LYS A 400 37.02 -1.27 34.68
C LYS A 400 36.36 -1.50 33.32
N THR A 401 35.23 -2.21 33.29
CA THR A 401 34.51 -2.49 32.04
C THR A 401 33.94 -1.20 31.45
N LEU A 402 33.43 -0.28 32.27
CA LEU A 402 33.02 1.07 31.84
C LEU A 402 34.15 1.83 31.11
N ILE A 403 35.39 1.75 31.62
CA ILE A 403 36.55 2.38 30.98
C ILE A 403 36.88 1.74 29.63
N LYS A 404 36.79 0.40 29.55
CA LYS A 404 37.01 -0.36 28.31
C LYS A 404 35.99 0.00 27.23
N ILE A 405 34.70 0.00 27.57
CA ILE A 405 33.61 0.41 26.66
C ILE A 405 33.82 1.85 26.20
N LYS A 406 34.13 2.76 27.13
CA LYS A 406 34.46 4.16 26.83
C LYS A 406 35.58 4.30 25.80
N LYS A 407 36.60 3.42 25.84
CA LYS A 407 37.74 3.42 24.91
C LYS A 407 37.33 2.91 23.53
N GLU A 408 36.53 1.85 23.46
CA GLU A 408 36.05 1.30 22.18
C GLU A 408 35.04 2.23 21.49
N ILE A 409 34.12 2.84 22.24
CA ILE A 409 33.17 3.83 21.69
C ILE A 409 33.91 5.02 21.06
N LYS A 410 35.07 5.42 21.61
CA LYS A 410 35.90 6.48 21.01
C LYS A 410 36.47 6.12 19.64
N LYS A 411 36.57 4.83 19.30
CA LYS A 411 37.08 4.38 18.00
C LYS A 411 36.01 4.47 16.91
N ILE A 412 34.73 4.57 17.27
CA ILE A 412 33.64 4.70 16.30
C ILE A 412 33.65 6.11 15.73
N LYS A 413 33.94 6.21 14.43
CA LYS A 413 33.99 7.48 13.70
C LYS A 413 32.62 7.92 13.17
N SER A 414 31.76 6.99 12.77
CA SER A 414 30.40 7.25 12.27
C SER A 414 29.44 6.09 12.56
N LEU A 415 28.14 6.38 12.57
CA LEU A 415 27.04 5.45 12.84
C LEU A 415 26.05 5.34 11.65
N THR A 416 26.38 5.91 10.50
CA THR A 416 25.40 6.41 9.52
C THR A 416 24.58 5.36 8.76
N GLU A 417 24.89 4.07 8.83
CA GLU A 417 24.20 3.04 8.01
C GLU A 417 24.07 1.69 8.72
N ASN A 418 24.07 1.69 10.05
CA ASN A 418 24.07 0.45 10.80
C ASN A 418 22.92 0.44 11.81
N PRO A 419 22.17 -0.67 11.96
CA PRO A 419 21.20 -0.82 13.05
C PRO A 419 21.84 -0.51 14.43
N PHE A 420 23.17 -0.48 14.51
CA PHE A 420 23.98 -0.18 15.68
C PHE A 420 23.59 1.12 16.38
N VAL A 421 23.02 2.08 15.65
CA VAL A 421 22.41 3.29 16.24
C VAL A 421 21.37 2.96 17.32
N PHE A 422 20.55 1.93 17.12
CA PHE A 422 19.54 1.49 18.08
C PHE A 422 20.16 0.80 19.30
N LEU A 423 21.25 0.05 19.11
CA LEU A 423 21.99 -0.56 20.23
C LEU A 423 22.68 0.51 21.09
N ILE A 424 23.30 1.51 20.46
CA ILE A 424 23.89 2.67 21.15
C ILE A 424 22.81 3.48 21.86
N ASN A 425 21.63 3.64 21.26
CA ASN A 425 20.49 4.24 21.93
C ASN A 425 20.12 3.44 23.19
N ASN A 426 19.92 2.12 23.10
CA ASN A 426 19.59 1.30 24.26
C ASN A 426 20.68 1.39 25.35
N ALA A 427 21.95 1.41 24.95
CA ALA A 427 23.07 1.60 25.86
C ALA A 427 23.03 2.95 26.60
N ARG A 428 22.73 4.04 25.87
CA ARG A 428 22.53 5.39 26.44
C ARG A 428 21.40 5.37 27.46
N GLU A 429 20.29 4.75 27.10
CA GLU A 429 19.05 4.74 27.86
C GLU A 429 19.18 3.92 29.14
N ALA A 430 19.91 2.80 29.08
CA ALA A 430 20.26 2.07 30.28
C ALA A 430 21.20 2.86 31.20
N CYS A 431 22.17 3.60 30.64
CA CYS A 431 23.02 4.45 31.48
C CYS A 431 22.17 5.48 32.25
N LEU A 432 21.14 6.04 31.63
CA LEU A 432 20.19 6.92 32.32
C LEU A 432 19.43 6.18 33.42
N TYR A 433 18.85 5.01 33.10
CA TYR A 433 18.10 4.18 34.04
C TYR A 433 18.91 3.76 35.27
N PHE A 434 20.11 3.22 35.07
CA PHE A 434 20.96 2.78 36.17
C PHE A 434 21.55 3.95 36.98
N THR A 435 21.78 5.12 36.35
CA THR A 435 22.15 6.32 37.10
C THR A 435 21.08 6.70 38.12
N LYS A 436 19.80 6.61 37.75
CA LYS A 436 18.67 6.86 38.66
C LYS A 436 18.67 5.83 39.80
N ILE A 437 18.70 4.54 39.48
CA ILE A 437 18.69 3.45 40.49
C ILE A 437 19.83 3.58 41.49
N PHE A 438 21.07 3.80 41.02
CA PHE A 438 22.21 3.93 41.93
C PHE A 438 22.15 5.20 42.79
N SER A 439 21.52 6.26 42.29
CA SER A 439 21.31 7.49 43.07
C SER A 439 20.26 7.31 44.16
N GLU A 440 19.18 6.57 43.88
CA GLU A 440 18.10 6.29 44.84
C GLU A 440 18.52 5.32 45.96
N ASN A 441 19.35 4.32 45.63
CA ASN A 441 19.79 3.31 46.60
C ASN A 441 20.90 3.79 47.56
N ASN A 442 21.27 5.09 47.56
CA ASN A 442 22.33 5.66 48.39
C ASN A 442 23.68 4.89 48.34
N VAL A 443 23.93 4.17 47.25
CA VAL A 443 25.18 3.42 47.08
C VAL A 443 26.30 4.45 46.95
N GLN A 444 27.31 4.40 47.83
CA GLN A 444 28.42 5.38 47.88
C GLN A 444 29.33 5.40 46.63
N ASN A 445 28.96 4.75 45.54
CA ASN A 445 29.79 4.59 44.36
C ASN A 445 29.71 5.78 43.39
N LYS A 446 30.03 6.99 43.89
CA LYS A 446 30.09 8.25 43.09
C LYS A 446 30.97 8.09 41.84
N ALA A 447 32.00 7.24 41.90
CA ALA A 447 32.87 6.94 40.77
C ALA A 447 32.14 6.19 39.66
N VAL A 448 31.32 5.17 39.98
CA VAL A 448 30.51 4.44 39.01
C VAL A 448 29.45 5.35 38.39
N ILE A 449 28.72 6.14 39.19
CA ILE A 449 27.72 7.09 38.67
C ILE A 449 28.36 8.09 37.69
N LYS A 450 29.52 8.66 38.06
CA LYS A 450 30.28 9.54 37.16
C LYS A 450 30.68 8.82 35.88
N ASN A 451 31.12 7.56 35.99
CA ASN A 451 31.53 6.79 34.83
C ASN A 451 30.37 6.46 33.87
N ILE A 452 29.20 6.12 34.41
CA ILE A 452 27.98 5.89 33.63
C ILE A 452 27.52 7.20 32.94
N SER A 453 27.53 8.32 33.66
CA SER A 453 27.18 9.64 33.11
C SER A 453 28.11 10.06 31.97
N ASP A 454 29.42 9.90 32.14
CA ASP A 454 30.41 10.16 31.08
C ASP A 454 30.18 9.27 29.85
N LEU A 455 29.83 8.00 30.06
CA LEU A 455 29.54 7.05 28.97
C LEU A 455 28.29 7.50 28.19
N ARG A 456 27.22 7.84 28.92
CA ARG A 456 25.98 8.41 28.36
C ARG A 456 26.26 9.66 27.52
N ASN A 457 27.06 10.59 28.02
CA ASN A 457 27.40 11.83 27.30
C ASN A 457 28.16 11.56 25.99
N ARG A 458 29.00 10.52 25.94
CA ARG A 458 29.66 10.10 24.70
C ARG A 458 28.69 9.50 23.70
N MET A 459 27.78 8.63 24.16
CA MET A 459 26.74 8.06 23.30
C MET A 459 25.81 9.16 22.76
N ASN A 460 25.44 10.15 23.58
CA ASN A 460 24.70 11.34 23.15
C ASN A 460 25.42 12.08 22.01
N LYS A 461 26.73 12.32 22.15
CA LYS A 461 27.53 12.98 21.11
C LYS A 461 27.52 12.18 19.80
N LEU A 462 27.65 10.85 19.88
CA LEU A 462 27.61 9.98 18.71
C LEU A 462 26.24 9.98 18.03
N LEU A 463 25.15 9.83 18.79
CA LEU A 463 23.78 9.85 18.27
C LEU A 463 23.43 11.23 17.69
N GLY A 464 23.92 12.32 18.30
CA GLY A 464 23.73 13.67 17.79
C GLY A 464 24.36 13.90 16.40
N ALA A 465 25.46 13.20 16.10
CA ALA A 465 26.15 13.26 14.82
C ALA A 465 25.49 12.43 13.69
N VAL A 466 24.43 11.66 13.99
CA VAL A 466 23.70 10.89 12.98
C VAL A 466 22.63 11.76 12.34
N ASP A 467 22.80 12.19 11.09
CA ASP A 467 21.85 13.08 10.43
C ASP A 467 20.49 12.42 10.18
N THR A 468 20.51 11.22 9.60
CA THR A 468 19.31 10.41 9.29
C THR A 468 19.45 9.02 9.89
N ILE A 469 18.35 8.48 10.39
CA ILE A 469 18.29 7.10 10.91
C ILE A 469 17.44 6.30 9.93
N GLU A 470 18.07 5.40 9.19
CA GLU A 470 17.37 4.45 8.33
C GLU A 470 17.00 3.18 9.09
N THR A 471 15.79 2.69 8.85
CA THR A 471 15.29 1.42 9.36
C THR A 471 15.59 0.32 8.37
N HIS A 472 16.57 -0.50 8.71
CA HIS A 472 16.91 -1.71 7.94
C HIS A 472 16.08 -2.92 8.35
N GLN A 473 15.31 -2.82 9.44
CA GLN A 473 14.54 -3.92 9.99
C GLN A 473 13.35 -3.40 10.81
N PRO A 474 12.30 -4.22 10.96
CA PRO A 474 11.15 -3.89 11.79
C PRO A 474 11.53 -3.98 13.27
N LEU A 475 11.33 -2.87 13.96
CA LEU A 475 11.68 -2.67 15.37
C LEU A 475 10.46 -2.11 16.10
N ILE A 476 10.46 -2.27 17.41
CA ILE A 476 9.51 -1.62 18.30
C ILE A 476 10.30 -0.76 19.29
N GLY A 477 9.91 0.51 19.43
CA GLY A 477 10.43 1.40 20.45
C GLY A 477 9.52 1.38 21.68
N ASP A 478 9.97 0.82 22.80
CA ASP A 478 9.25 0.86 24.06
C ASP A 478 9.62 2.16 24.82
N CYS A 479 8.68 3.12 24.82
CA CYS A 479 8.74 4.39 25.54
C CYS A 479 8.21 4.23 26.97
N PHE A 480 9.09 3.93 27.92
CA PHE A 480 8.74 3.89 29.35
C PHE A 480 8.63 5.30 29.90
N ILE A 481 7.53 5.62 30.58
CA ILE A 481 7.27 6.92 31.17
C ILE A 481 6.76 6.69 32.60
N ASP A 482 7.55 7.12 33.59
CA ASP A 482 7.15 7.17 35.00
C ASP A 482 6.99 8.64 35.46
N GLU A 483 6.72 8.87 36.75
CA GLU A 483 6.45 10.20 37.28
C GLU A 483 7.63 11.18 37.20
N ASN A 484 8.86 10.69 37.05
CA ASN A 484 10.08 11.48 37.19
C ASN A 484 11.08 11.27 36.05
N SER A 485 10.81 10.34 35.13
CA SER A 485 11.76 9.93 34.10
C SER A 485 11.05 9.25 32.93
N SER A 486 11.73 9.26 31.80
CA SER A 486 11.32 8.55 30.59
C SER A 486 12.51 7.82 29.99
N TYR A 487 12.25 6.72 29.29
CA TYR A 487 13.24 5.91 28.60
C TYR A 487 12.71 5.43 27.25
N LEU A 488 13.58 5.29 26.24
CA LEU A 488 13.21 4.73 24.94
C LEU A 488 14.13 3.57 24.59
N PHE A 489 13.64 2.34 24.71
CA PHE A 489 14.39 1.15 24.33
C PHE A 489 13.85 0.55 23.04
N PHE A 490 14.72 0.07 22.17
CA PHE A 490 14.35 -0.60 20.93
C PHE A 490 14.50 -2.11 21.07
N ARG A 491 13.53 -2.85 20.56
CA ARG A 491 13.61 -4.31 20.43
C ARG A 491 13.12 -4.73 19.06
N THR A 492 13.42 -5.98 18.74
CA THR A 492 12.98 -6.63 17.51
C THR A 492 11.53 -7.09 17.66
N ILE A 493 10.79 -7.16 16.55
CA ILE A 493 9.41 -7.67 16.58
C ILE A 493 9.34 -9.15 16.99
N LYS A 494 10.38 -9.94 16.67
CA LYS A 494 10.55 -11.33 17.08
C LYS A 494 11.86 -11.48 17.85
N LYS A 495 11.86 -12.29 18.91
CA LYS A 495 13.07 -12.55 19.72
C LYS A 495 14.23 -13.13 18.90
N VAL A 496 13.89 -13.97 17.91
CA VAL A 496 14.83 -14.57 16.98
C VAL A 496 14.33 -14.28 15.58
N ILE A 497 15.19 -13.71 14.75
CA ILE A 497 14.95 -13.49 13.32
C ILE A 497 15.96 -14.34 12.56
N SER A 498 15.47 -15.24 11.72
CA SER A 498 16.33 -16.03 10.85
C SER A 498 16.90 -15.17 9.72
N ARG A 499 18.06 -15.59 9.17
CA ARG A 499 18.67 -14.92 8.02
C ARG A 499 17.73 -14.91 6.81
N GLU A 500 16.97 -15.98 6.61
CA GLU A 500 16.01 -16.12 5.51
C GLU A 500 14.85 -15.12 5.63
N GLU A 501 14.27 -14.97 6.82
CA GLU A 501 13.24 -13.96 7.06
C GLU A 501 13.75 -12.53 6.81
N TYR A 502 14.98 -12.25 7.21
CA TYR A 502 15.62 -10.95 6.97
C TYR A 502 15.83 -10.69 5.47
N LEU A 503 16.39 -11.65 4.74
CA LEU A 503 16.59 -11.54 3.29
C LEU A 503 15.26 -11.34 2.55
N ARG A 504 14.21 -12.06 2.97
CA ARG A 504 12.86 -11.92 2.41
C ARG A 504 12.26 -10.54 2.72
N TYR A 505 12.48 -9.99 3.91
CA TYR A 505 12.07 -8.63 4.24
C TYR A 505 12.75 -7.59 3.33
N ASP A 506 14.07 -7.71 3.14
CA ASP A 506 14.83 -6.82 2.28
C ASP A 506 14.41 -6.94 0.81
N GLU A 507 14.19 -8.16 0.33
CA GLU A 507 13.67 -8.43 -1.01
C GLU A 507 12.30 -7.77 -1.23
N VAL A 508 11.37 -7.88 -0.26
CA VAL A 508 10.06 -7.21 -0.35
C VAL A 508 10.23 -5.70 -0.37
N LYS A 509 11.04 -5.13 0.53
CA LYS A 509 11.30 -3.68 0.58
C LYS A 509 11.90 -3.17 -0.73
N LYS A 510 12.90 -3.88 -1.26
CA LYS A 510 13.54 -3.58 -2.55
C LYS A 510 12.56 -3.67 -3.69
N THR A 511 11.79 -4.75 -3.79
CA THR A 511 10.77 -4.95 -4.84
C THR A 511 9.73 -3.84 -4.85
N LEU A 512 9.25 -3.44 -3.67
CA LEU A 512 8.32 -2.30 -3.55
C LEU A 512 8.99 -1.01 -4.06
N THR A 513 10.26 -0.78 -3.72
CA THR A 513 11.00 0.43 -4.06
C THR A 513 11.30 0.51 -5.55
N ASP A 514 11.87 -0.55 -6.12
CA ASP A 514 12.19 -0.66 -7.55
C ASP A 514 10.93 -0.43 -8.38
N ARG A 515 9.81 -1.05 -7.99
CA ARG A 515 8.55 -0.92 -8.71
C ARG A 515 7.95 0.48 -8.63
N ASN A 516 8.13 1.19 -7.52
CA ASN A 516 7.70 2.57 -7.41
C ASN A 516 8.50 3.51 -8.34
N ASN A 517 9.73 3.13 -8.71
CA ASN A 517 10.64 3.92 -9.54
C ASN A 517 10.60 3.56 -11.05
N GLU A 518 10.13 2.37 -11.43
CA GLU A 518 10.28 1.78 -12.77
C GLU A 518 9.65 2.58 -13.94
N LYS A 519 8.69 3.47 -13.67
CA LYS A 519 7.81 4.01 -14.72
C LYS A 519 8.18 5.38 -15.30
N ALA A 520 9.13 6.12 -14.71
CA ALA A 520 9.46 7.47 -15.16
C ALA A 520 9.88 7.51 -16.65
N SER A 521 10.76 6.60 -17.08
CA SER A 521 11.27 6.57 -18.46
C SER A 521 10.23 6.23 -19.53
N LEU A 522 9.19 5.48 -19.18
CA LEU A 522 8.10 5.14 -20.11
C LEU A 522 7.30 6.39 -20.49
N TYR A 523 7.01 7.23 -19.50
CA TYR A 523 6.21 8.45 -19.67
C TYR A 523 6.93 9.51 -20.47
N ASP A 524 8.24 9.64 -20.25
CA ASP A 524 9.06 10.58 -21.02
C ASP A 524 8.98 10.26 -22.52
N ARG A 525 9.07 8.99 -22.91
CA ARG A 525 8.97 8.56 -24.31
C ARG A 525 7.60 8.87 -24.92
N GLU A 526 6.51 8.61 -24.20
CA GLU A 526 5.16 8.85 -24.72
C GLU A 526 4.84 10.36 -24.77
N LYS A 527 5.37 11.14 -23.84
CA LYS A 527 5.30 12.60 -23.85
C LYS A 527 6.10 13.21 -25.01
N GLU A 528 7.28 12.68 -25.33
CA GLU A 528 8.03 13.06 -26.52
C GLU A 528 7.24 12.79 -27.82
N GLN A 529 6.57 11.64 -27.91
CA GLN A 529 5.70 11.31 -29.04
C GLN A 529 4.51 12.26 -29.15
N LEU A 530 3.88 12.61 -28.03
CA LEU A 530 2.81 13.61 -27.99
C LEU A 530 3.30 14.99 -28.45
N TYR A 531 4.51 15.39 -28.05
CA TYR A 531 5.12 16.65 -28.48
C TYR A 531 5.50 16.68 -29.95
N ALA A 532 5.87 15.55 -30.54
CA ALA A 532 6.05 15.44 -31.98
C ALA A 532 4.74 15.78 -32.71
N ILE A 533 3.60 15.25 -32.25
CA ILE A 533 2.27 15.55 -32.82
C ILE A 533 1.94 17.03 -32.69
N PHE A 534 2.20 17.65 -31.53
CA PHE A 534 2.00 19.09 -31.38
C PHE A 534 2.84 19.91 -32.37
N GLY A 535 4.07 19.46 -32.66
CA GLY A 535 4.92 20.08 -33.68
C GLY A 535 4.31 20.01 -35.08
N GLU A 536 3.73 18.86 -35.44
CA GLU A 536 3.05 18.66 -36.71
C GLU A 536 1.80 19.54 -36.83
N LEU A 537 0.97 19.61 -35.79
CA LEU A 537 -0.25 20.45 -35.75
C LEU A 537 0.09 21.96 -35.82
N GLY A 538 1.09 22.40 -35.04
CA GLY A 538 1.48 23.81 -34.96
C GLY A 538 2.23 24.36 -36.18
N SER A 539 2.82 23.49 -37.01
CA SER A 539 3.55 23.91 -38.21
C SER A 539 2.62 24.40 -39.33
N ASN A 540 1.37 23.94 -39.36
CA ASN A 540 0.40 24.30 -40.41
C ASN A 540 -0.31 25.64 -40.13
N THR A 541 -0.57 25.98 -38.86
CA THR A 541 -1.28 27.23 -38.48
C THR A 541 -0.51 28.51 -38.82
N LYS A 542 0.83 28.50 -38.75
CA LYS A 542 1.67 29.65 -39.15
C LYS A 542 1.60 29.95 -40.66
N THR A 543 1.30 28.95 -41.48
CA THR A 543 1.19 29.09 -42.94
C THR A 543 -0.19 29.62 -43.33
N THR A 544 -1.24 29.19 -42.62
CA THR A 544 -2.62 29.65 -42.85
C THR A 544 -2.86 31.07 -42.36
N GLN A 545 -2.34 31.46 -41.18
CA GLN A 545 -2.44 32.86 -40.72
C GLN A 545 -1.72 33.85 -41.65
N LYS A 546 -0.59 33.48 -42.27
CA LYS A 546 0.07 34.33 -43.29
C LYS A 546 -0.76 34.49 -44.57
N THR A 547 -1.63 33.54 -44.87
CA THR A 547 -2.49 33.54 -46.07
C THR A 547 -3.80 34.30 -45.81
N VAL A 548 -4.35 34.20 -44.59
CA VAL A 548 -5.51 35.00 -44.14
C VAL A 548 -5.13 36.46 -43.91
N LEU A 549 -3.96 36.76 -43.30
CA LEU A 549 -3.45 38.14 -43.16
C LEU A 549 -3.06 38.79 -44.50
N LYS A 550 -2.85 38.00 -45.57
CA LYS A 550 -2.70 38.53 -46.94
C LYS A 550 -4.04 38.81 -47.62
N LYS A 551 -5.14 38.15 -47.21
CA LYS A 551 -6.50 38.42 -47.69
C LYS A 551 -7.20 39.55 -46.92
N GLU A 552 -6.83 39.78 -45.66
CA GLU A 552 -7.39 40.87 -44.86
C GLU A 552 -6.68 42.22 -45.07
N LYS A 553 -5.46 42.24 -45.64
CA LYS A 553 -4.80 43.51 -46.05
C LYS A 553 -5.42 44.20 -47.27
N SER A 554 -6.46 43.62 -47.88
CA SER A 554 -7.23 44.24 -48.98
C SER A 554 -8.59 44.81 -48.57
N ALA A 555 -8.95 44.81 -47.27
CA ALA A 555 -10.21 45.39 -46.81
C ALA A 555 -9.98 46.40 -45.67
N GLY A 556 -10.14 47.69 -46.01
CA GLY A 556 -10.65 48.76 -45.13
C GLY A 556 -9.99 48.95 -43.76
N ARG A 557 -8.98 49.81 -43.71
CA ARG A 557 -8.40 50.38 -42.49
C ARG A 557 -9.34 51.46 -41.92
N ALA A 558 -9.95 51.20 -40.77
CA ALA A 558 -10.53 52.23 -39.91
C ALA A 558 -9.91 52.11 -38.50
N GLU A 559 -9.24 53.17 -38.08
CA GLU A 559 -8.55 53.28 -36.79
C GLU A 559 -9.54 53.49 -35.65
N LEU A 560 -9.50 52.62 -34.65
CA LEU A 560 -10.07 52.88 -33.33
C LEU A 560 -9.10 52.35 -32.27
N LYS A 561 -8.58 53.29 -31.47
CA LYS A 561 -7.78 53.03 -30.27
C LYS A 561 -8.68 52.40 -29.19
N PRO A 562 -8.15 51.48 -28.38
CA PRO A 562 -8.66 51.28 -27.03
C PRO A 562 -7.61 51.68 -26.00
N ASP A 563 -7.93 52.73 -25.26
CA ASP A 563 -7.53 52.88 -23.87
C ASP A 563 -8.25 51.81 -23.05
N LEU A 564 -7.52 51.06 -22.22
CA LEU A 564 -7.87 50.63 -20.85
C LEU A 564 -6.93 49.50 -20.42
N LYS A 565 -6.04 49.84 -19.48
CA LYS A 565 -5.26 48.88 -18.68
C LYS A 565 -6.12 48.37 -17.52
N PRO A 566 -6.13 47.06 -17.24
CA PRO A 566 -6.37 46.58 -15.89
C PRO A 566 -5.02 46.34 -15.19
N SER A 567 -4.78 47.18 -14.20
CA SER A 567 -3.89 46.93 -13.07
C SER A 567 -4.53 45.87 -12.18
N VAL A 568 -3.84 44.77 -11.90
CA VAL A 568 -3.57 44.17 -10.57
C VAL A 568 -2.92 42.81 -10.81
N LYS A 569 -1.61 42.69 -10.53
CA LYS A 569 -0.90 41.41 -10.40
C LYS A 569 -0.75 41.08 -8.90
N PRO A 570 -1.04 39.87 -8.43
CA PRO A 570 -0.63 39.45 -7.10
C PRO A 570 0.89 39.23 -7.08
N LYS A 571 1.60 39.95 -6.21
CA LYS A 571 3.03 39.75 -5.95
C LYS A 571 3.23 38.49 -5.11
N LEU A 572 3.53 37.35 -5.73
CA LEU A 572 4.27 36.28 -5.06
C LEU A 572 5.75 36.71 -4.97
N LYS A 573 6.19 37.09 -3.77
CA LYS A 573 7.61 37.29 -3.46
C LYS A 573 8.30 35.92 -3.40
N GLN A 574 8.84 35.47 -4.52
CA GLN A 574 9.88 34.44 -4.50
C GLN A 574 11.18 35.08 -4.00
N LYS A 575 11.71 34.52 -2.90
CA LYS A 575 12.97 34.89 -2.28
C LYS A 575 14.09 34.21 -3.10
N PRO A 576 15.13 34.91 -3.54
CA PRO A 576 16.15 34.29 -4.39
C PRO A 576 16.96 33.28 -3.59
N GLU A 577 16.99 32.04 -4.07
CA GLU A 577 17.95 31.02 -3.66
C GLU A 577 19.36 31.53 -3.91
N LYS A 578 20.17 31.51 -2.86
CA LYS A 578 21.60 31.77 -2.95
C LYS A 578 22.26 30.61 -3.69
N VAL A 579 22.69 30.88 -4.91
CA VAL A 579 23.62 30.04 -5.67
C VAL A 579 24.89 29.84 -4.84
N ILE A 580 25.03 28.66 -4.23
CA ILE A 580 26.28 28.21 -3.61
C ILE A 580 27.20 27.77 -4.74
N LYS A 581 28.24 28.55 -5.00
CA LYS A 581 29.35 28.17 -5.88
C LYS A 581 30.08 26.98 -5.26
N GLN A 582 29.84 25.78 -5.78
CA GLN A 582 30.70 24.63 -5.51
C GLN A 582 32.03 24.81 -6.26
N LYS A 583 33.10 24.94 -5.47
CA LYS A 583 34.48 24.98 -5.90
C LYS A 583 34.88 23.54 -6.28
N ARG A 584 35.07 23.27 -7.58
CA ARG A 584 35.69 22.04 -8.08
C ARG A 584 37.16 22.05 -7.67
N GLU A 585 37.53 21.20 -6.72
CA GLU A 585 38.91 20.77 -6.52
C GLU A 585 39.15 19.50 -7.34
N THR A 586 40.04 19.63 -8.31
CA THR A 586 40.64 18.56 -9.11
C THR A 586 41.52 17.68 -8.22
N ALA A 587 41.15 16.41 -8.07
CA ALA A 587 42.01 15.39 -7.48
C ALA A 587 42.88 14.74 -8.58
N GLN A 588 44.21 14.83 -8.40
CA GLN A 588 45.19 13.98 -9.08
C GLN A 588 45.25 12.60 -8.42
N PRO A 589 45.53 11.52 -9.17
CA PRO A 589 45.67 10.18 -8.60
C PRO A 589 47.05 10.01 -7.96
N ALA A 590 47.08 9.60 -6.69
CA ALA A 590 48.29 9.23 -5.98
C ALA A 590 48.69 7.77 -6.29
N LYS A 591 49.99 7.58 -6.49
CA LYS A 591 50.70 6.32 -6.70
C LYS A 591 50.46 5.33 -5.55
N SER A 592 50.24 4.08 -5.91
CA SER A 592 50.29 2.92 -5.01
C SER A 592 51.75 2.57 -4.70
N GLU A 593 52.16 2.70 -3.43
CA GLU A 593 53.35 2.06 -2.88
C GLU A 593 52.94 0.73 -2.23
N GLU A 594 53.49 -0.37 -2.75
CA GLU A 594 53.46 -1.69 -2.12
C GLU A 594 54.29 -1.66 -0.84
N THR A 595 53.69 -2.04 0.29
CA THR A 595 54.42 -2.28 1.53
C THR A 595 54.36 -3.76 1.89
N HIS A 596 55.52 -4.41 1.80
CA HIS A 596 55.80 -5.74 2.31
C HIS A 596 55.52 -5.84 3.82
N VAL A 597 54.80 -6.88 4.24
CA VAL A 597 54.65 -7.29 5.66
C VAL A 597 55.29 -8.67 5.84
N PRO A 598 56.14 -8.89 6.87
CA PRO A 598 56.79 -10.17 7.13
C PRO A 598 55.88 -11.16 7.89
N PRO A 599 56.11 -12.47 7.76
CA PRO A 599 55.27 -13.48 8.38
C PRO A 599 55.87 -13.93 9.72
N GLU A 600 55.21 -13.64 10.83
CA GLU A 600 55.36 -14.46 12.05
C GLU A 600 54.20 -14.18 13.02
N VAL A 601 53.86 -15.20 13.81
CA VAL A 601 52.82 -15.25 14.86
C VAL A 601 51.45 -15.80 14.45
N THR A 602 51.40 -17.11 14.12
CA THR A 602 50.20 -17.94 14.30
C THR A 602 50.55 -19.33 14.84
N ALA A 603 50.95 -19.41 16.12
CA ALA A 603 51.11 -20.69 16.82
C ALA A 603 50.81 -20.57 18.32
N ALA A 604 49.56 -20.31 18.72
CA ALA A 604 49.18 -20.39 20.15
C ALA A 604 47.69 -20.66 20.48
N VAL A 605 46.81 -20.99 19.53
CA VAL A 605 45.35 -21.12 19.82
C VAL A 605 44.79 -22.55 19.65
N ARG A 606 45.61 -23.57 19.32
CA ARG A 606 45.09 -24.89 18.92
C ARG A 606 45.16 -26.03 19.95
N ALA A 607 45.12 -25.74 21.26
CA ALA A 607 45.16 -26.79 22.29
C ALA A 607 44.19 -26.54 23.46
N LYS A 608 42.87 -26.49 23.22
CA LYS A 608 41.86 -26.62 24.32
C LYS A 608 40.47 -27.13 23.90
N GLY A 609 40.35 -27.79 22.75
CA GLY A 609 39.05 -28.14 22.14
C GLY A 609 38.64 -29.63 22.11
N LYS A 610 39.34 -30.56 22.80
CA LYS A 610 39.06 -32.00 22.67
C LYS A 610 38.36 -32.72 23.83
N LYS A 611 38.15 -32.07 25.00
CA LYS A 611 37.48 -32.72 26.16
C LYS A 611 35.97 -32.45 26.31
N ARG A 612 35.39 -31.51 25.57
CA ARG A 612 33.94 -31.18 25.68
C ARG A 612 33.01 -32.02 24.79
N LEU A 613 33.53 -32.78 23.83
CA LEU A 613 32.71 -33.51 22.85
C LEU A 613 32.25 -34.91 23.31
N GLN A 614 32.86 -35.48 24.36
CA GLN A 614 32.47 -36.81 24.86
C GLN A 614 31.32 -36.76 25.88
N ILE A 615 31.18 -35.67 26.64
CA ILE A 615 30.09 -35.52 27.64
C ILE A 615 28.74 -35.26 26.94
N LEU A 616 28.75 -34.64 25.74
CA LEU A 616 27.52 -34.31 25.00
C LEU A 616 26.82 -35.54 24.38
N LYS A 617 27.54 -36.65 24.16
CA LYS A 617 26.96 -37.88 23.57
C LYS A 617 26.12 -38.72 24.54
N ILE A 618 26.24 -38.47 25.85
CA ILE A 618 25.53 -39.25 26.90
C ILE A 618 24.26 -38.52 27.38
N ILE A 619 24.20 -37.19 27.29
CA ILE A 619 23.08 -36.39 27.83
C ILE A 619 21.87 -36.38 26.88
N ILE A 620 22.09 -36.44 25.56
CA ILE A 620 21.02 -36.33 24.56
C ILE A 620 20.06 -37.55 24.59
N PRO A 621 20.52 -38.82 24.69
CA PRO A 621 19.60 -39.97 24.75
C PRO A 621 18.72 -39.96 26.01
N ALA A 622 19.26 -39.52 27.15
CA ALA A 622 18.51 -39.48 28.41
C ALA A 622 17.38 -38.44 28.40
N ALA A 623 17.59 -37.29 27.77
CA ALA A 623 16.57 -36.25 27.64
C ALA A 623 15.40 -36.69 26.74
N VAL A 624 15.68 -37.44 25.66
CA VAL A 624 14.65 -37.96 24.74
C VAL A 624 13.76 -39.00 25.43
N ILE A 625 14.34 -39.86 26.29
CA ILE A 625 13.59 -40.87 27.05
C ILE A 625 12.64 -40.22 28.07
N VAL A 626 13.07 -39.14 28.74
CA VAL A 626 12.22 -38.41 29.70
C VAL A 626 11.06 -37.70 28.99
N ILE A 627 11.29 -37.14 27.81
CA ILE A 627 10.22 -36.48 27.02
C ILE A 627 9.22 -37.51 26.49
N LEU A 628 9.67 -38.67 25.99
CA LEU A 628 8.77 -39.74 25.54
C LEU A 628 7.91 -40.30 26.68
N ALA A 629 8.48 -40.46 27.87
CA ALA A 629 7.74 -40.91 29.05
C ALA A 629 6.67 -39.89 29.47
N PHE A 630 6.95 -38.59 29.32
CA PHE A 630 6.00 -37.52 29.65
C PHE A 630 4.84 -37.43 28.66
N VAL A 631 5.10 -37.68 27.37
CA VAL A 631 4.05 -37.69 26.32
C VAL A 631 3.13 -38.91 26.44
N LEU A 632 3.65 -40.06 26.87
CA LEU A 632 2.84 -41.27 27.08
C LEU A 632 1.99 -41.25 28.37
N LEU A 633 2.26 -40.33 29.30
CA LEU A 633 1.53 -40.19 30.56
C LEU A 633 0.43 -39.13 30.53
N LEU A 634 0.25 -38.41 29.42
CA LEU A 634 -0.85 -37.44 29.29
C LEU A 634 -2.13 -38.13 28.77
N PRO A 635 -3.27 -38.02 29.48
CA PRO A 635 -4.53 -38.57 29.01
C PRO A 635 -5.03 -37.84 27.75
N PRO A 636 -5.77 -38.53 26.85
CA PRO A 636 -6.24 -37.93 25.61
C PRO A 636 -7.30 -36.87 25.91
N VAL A 637 -6.95 -35.59 25.71
CA VAL A 637 -7.87 -34.47 25.86
C VAL A 637 -8.76 -34.40 24.62
N SER A 638 -9.99 -34.86 24.77
CA SER A 638 -11.07 -34.68 23.81
C SER A 638 -11.43 -33.19 23.67
N LEU A 639 -11.44 -32.73 22.42
CA LEU A 639 -11.88 -31.43 21.94
C LEU A 639 -13.24 -31.00 22.53
N LEU A 640 -13.27 -29.84 23.21
CA LEU A 640 -14.50 -29.14 23.57
C LEU A 640 -14.44 -27.72 23.03
N ASN A 641 -15.06 -27.57 21.87
CA ASN A 641 -15.40 -26.33 21.20
C ASN A 641 -16.46 -25.61 22.07
N ARG A 642 -16.13 -24.46 22.66
CA ARG A 642 -17.11 -23.59 23.33
C ARG A 642 -17.04 -22.19 22.72
N SER A 643 -18.08 -21.90 21.93
CA SER A 643 -18.35 -20.58 21.39
C SER A 643 -18.64 -19.59 22.53
N PHE A 644 -18.05 -18.40 22.45
CA PHE A 644 -18.42 -17.27 23.30
C PHE A 644 -19.43 -16.42 22.55
N ASN A 645 -20.71 -16.69 22.78
CA ASN A 645 -21.80 -15.77 22.43
C ASN A 645 -22.22 -15.03 23.71
N LYS A 646 -21.64 -13.85 23.95
CA LYS A 646 -21.97 -13.03 25.12
C LYS A 646 -23.14 -12.11 24.76
N LYS A 647 -24.34 -12.48 25.21
CA LYS A 647 -25.52 -11.62 25.24
C LYS A 647 -25.20 -10.36 26.04
N ILE A 648 -25.40 -9.20 25.41
CA ILE A 648 -25.43 -7.90 26.07
C ILE A 648 -26.81 -7.72 26.70
N ASN A 649 -26.81 -7.31 27.97
CA ASN A 649 -27.99 -7.05 28.80
C ASN A 649 -28.58 -5.68 28.41
N PRO A 650 -29.87 -5.55 28.07
CA PRO A 650 -30.48 -4.28 27.68
C PRO A 650 -31.19 -3.66 28.88
N ASP A 651 -30.45 -3.09 29.83
CA ASP A 651 -31.05 -2.24 30.89
C ASP A 651 -29.96 -1.36 31.49
N GLU A 652 -29.58 -0.29 30.78
CA GLU A 652 -28.92 0.85 31.40
C GLU A 652 -29.47 2.13 30.77
N LYS A 653 -30.50 2.68 31.43
CA LYS A 653 -31.10 3.98 31.10
C LYS A 653 -30.12 5.09 31.42
N ILE A 654 -29.58 5.72 30.38
CA ILE A 654 -28.91 7.02 30.50
C ILE A 654 -29.97 8.08 30.24
N LEU A 655 -30.27 8.90 31.25
CA LEU A 655 -31.06 10.13 31.10
C LEU A 655 -30.27 11.11 30.21
N ILE A 656 -30.88 11.52 29.10
CA ILE A 656 -30.51 12.73 28.37
C ILE A 656 -31.77 13.60 28.38
N GLU A 657 -31.68 14.73 29.08
CA GLU A 657 -32.64 15.83 28.95
C GLU A 657 -32.31 16.60 27.66
N GLU A 658 -33.27 16.68 26.74
CA GLU A 658 -33.29 17.71 25.69
C GLU A 658 -34.59 18.53 25.82
N PRO A 659 -34.53 19.86 25.58
CA PRO A 659 -35.71 20.71 25.63
C PRO A 659 -36.48 20.65 24.30
N VAL A 660 -37.79 20.50 24.42
CA VAL A 660 -38.77 20.53 23.32
C VAL A 660 -39.20 21.98 23.08
N GLU A 661 -38.99 22.49 21.86
CA GLU A 661 -39.81 23.57 21.30
C GLU A 661 -40.74 22.99 20.24
N GLU A 662 -42.02 23.22 20.45
CA GLU A 662 -43.18 22.67 19.77
C GLU A 662 -43.60 23.64 18.65
N ILE A 663 -43.60 23.19 17.40
CA ILE A 663 -44.25 23.92 16.29
C ILE A 663 -45.24 22.97 15.62
N THR A 664 -46.51 23.36 15.68
CA THR A 664 -47.68 22.73 15.08
C THR A 664 -47.67 22.83 13.54
N PRO A 665 -48.15 21.82 12.81
CA PRO A 665 -48.46 21.95 11.40
C PRO A 665 -49.95 22.28 11.18
N ALA A 666 -50.19 23.31 10.37
CA ALA A 666 -51.50 23.68 9.88
C ALA A 666 -51.93 22.78 8.70
N GLU A 667 -53.21 22.42 8.73
CA GLU A 667 -53.95 21.72 7.68
C GLU A 667 -53.90 22.48 6.34
N THR A 668 -53.88 21.75 5.22
CA THR A 668 -54.37 22.31 3.95
C THR A 668 -55.13 21.26 3.14
N LYS A 669 -56.15 21.78 2.48
CA LYS A 669 -57.37 21.15 1.99
C LYS A 669 -57.20 20.34 0.70
N THR A 670 -58.17 19.47 0.54
CA THR A 670 -58.61 18.73 -0.65
C THR A 670 -58.96 19.61 -1.86
N GLY A 671 -58.77 19.04 -3.06
CA GLY A 671 -59.33 19.51 -4.33
C GLY A 671 -58.92 18.60 -5.51
N PRO A 672 -59.74 18.44 -6.56
CA PRO A 672 -60.08 17.12 -7.09
C PRO A 672 -59.65 16.84 -8.54
N GLY A 673 -59.62 15.54 -8.87
CA GLY A 673 -60.19 14.95 -10.09
C GLY A 673 -59.51 15.22 -11.44
N VAL A 674 -58.87 14.18 -11.99
CA VAL A 674 -58.74 13.99 -13.44
C VAL A 674 -58.97 12.49 -13.73
N GLU A 675 -59.99 12.22 -14.54
CA GLU A 675 -60.29 10.92 -15.14
C GLU A 675 -59.29 10.64 -16.27
N GLU A 676 -58.67 9.46 -16.28
CA GLU A 676 -57.90 8.97 -17.43
C GLU A 676 -58.64 7.78 -18.07
N GLU A 677 -58.97 7.97 -19.35
CA GLU A 677 -59.59 6.99 -20.24
C GLU A 677 -58.65 5.80 -20.47
N VAL A 678 -59.20 4.60 -20.24
CA VAL A 678 -58.61 3.33 -20.67
C VAL A 678 -59.06 3.05 -22.10
N ILE A 679 -58.14 3.16 -23.06
CA ILE A 679 -58.33 2.65 -24.42
C ILE A 679 -57.71 1.25 -24.48
N ALA A 680 -58.54 0.27 -24.83
CA ALA A 680 -58.14 -1.07 -25.19
C ALA A 680 -57.70 -1.11 -26.66
N GLU A 681 -56.57 -1.76 -26.94
CA GLU A 681 -56.24 -2.24 -28.28
C GLU A 681 -55.86 -3.72 -28.20
N ASP A 682 -56.77 -4.53 -28.74
CA ASP A 682 -56.57 -5.92 -29.14
C ASP A 682 -56.23 -5.94 -30.64
N ASP A 683 -55.49 -6.98 -31.04
CA ASP A 683 -55.19 -7.44 -32.40
C ASP A 683 -54.24 -6.61 -33.30
N LEU A 684 -53.03 -7.16 -33.54
CA LEU A 684 -52.54 -7.51 -34.90
C LEU A 684 -51.19 -8.26 -34.90
N LYS A 685 -51.25 -9.44 -35.53
CA LYS A 685 -50.23 -10.12 -36.37
C LYS A 685 -49.15 -11.00 -35.72
N GLN A 686 -49.46 -12.29 -35.81
CA GLN A 686 -48.53 -13.42 -35.93
C GLN A 686 -47.53 -13.22 -37.08
N VAL A 687 -46.25 -13.38 -36.77
CA VAL A 687 -45.20 -13.79 -37.72
C VAL A 687 -44.45 -14.95 -37.06
N GLU A 688 -44.45 -16.11 -37.73
CA GLU A 688 -43.67 -17.29 -37.35
C GLU A 688 -42.17 -16.96 -37.42
N THR A 689 -41.53 -16.84 -36.26
CA THR A 689 -40.07 -16.81 -36.14
C THR A 689 -39.61 -18.22 -35.76
N ALA A 690 -38.78 -18.83 -36.61
CA ALA A 690 -38.10 -20.08 -36.32
C ALA A 690 -37.31 -19.93 -34.99
N LYS A 691 -37.59 -20.82 -34.02
CA LYS A 691 -36.90 -20.88 -32.72
C LYS A 691 -35.40 -21.03 -32.94
N GLN A 692 -34.63 -19.97 -32.67
CA GLN A 692 -33.20 -20.11 -32.38
C GLN A 692 -33.04 -20.94 -31.10
N PRO A 693 -32.05 -21.85 -31.04
CA PRO A 693 -31.77 -22.61 -29.83
C PRO A 693 -31.41 -21.66 -28.69
N GLU A 694 -32.07 -21.82 -27.53
CA GLU A 694 -31.86 -21.01 -26.33
C GLU A 694 -30.39 -21.06 -25.88
N GLU A 695 -29.76 -19.89 -25.84
CA GLU A 695 -28.43 -19.68 -25.26
C GLU A 695 -28.47 -19.90 -23.74
N THR A 696 -27.51 -20.65 -23.21
CA THR A 696 -27.43 -20.90 -21.76
C THR A 696 -26.27 -20.08 -21.20
N GLN A 697 -26.57 -18.95 -20.55
CA GLN A 697 -25.58 -18.28 -19.70
C GLN A 697 -25.50 -19.02 -18.36
N GLY A 698 -24.30 -19.46 -17.98
CA GLY A 698 -24.08 -20.21 -16.75
C GLY A 698 -24.39 -19.38 -15.49
N PRO A 699 -24.83 -20.01 -14.39
CA PRO A 699 -25.04 -19.32 -13.12
C PRO A 699 -23.73 -18.78 -12.55
N GLU A 700 -23.79 -17.59 -11.95
CA GLU A 700 -22.70 -16.98 -11.19
C GLU A 700 -22.27 -17.91 -10.03
N ILE A 701 -20.97 -18.25 -9.95
CA ILE A 701 -20.48 -19.28 -9.03
C ILE A 701 -20.14 -18.66 -7.67
N ASP A 702 -20.87 -19.08 -6.63
CA ASP A 702 -20.63 -18.77 -5.22
C ASP A 702 -19.27 -19.34 -4.74
N PRO A 703 -18.36 -18.51 -4.15
CA PRO A 703 -17.04 -18.94 -3.69
C PRO A 703 -17.04 -20.12 -2.71
N GLU A 704 -18.02 -20.22 -1.81
CA GLU A 704 -18.10 -21.34 -0.87
C GLU A 704 -18.49 -22.65 -1.59
N LYS A 705 -19.35 -22.54 -2.60
CA LYS A 705 -19.66 -23.68 -3.48
C LYS A 705 -18.47 -24.06 -4.34
N LEU A 706 -17.61 -23.12 -4.70
CA LEU A 706 -16.41 -23.36 -5.50
C LEU A 706 -15.38 -24.22 -4.76
N GLU A 707 -15.17 -24.01 -3.47
CA GLU A 707 -14.26 -24.86 -2.67
C GLU A 707 -14.76 -26.30 -2.55
N VAL A 708 -16.06 -26.48 -2.27
CA VAL A 708 -16.69 -27.82 -2.24
C VAL A 708 -16.66 -28.46 -3.64
N PHE A 709 -16.87 -27.67 -4.68
CA PHE A 709 -16.82 -28.11 -6.08
C PHE A 709 -15.43 -28.58 -6.50
N LEU A 710 -14.35 -28.13 -5.85
CA LEU A 710 -12.98 -28.44 -6.24
C LEU A 710 -12.32 -29.55 -5.40
N SER A 711 -12.96 -29.99 -4.32
CA SER A 711 -12.43 -31.05 -3.45
C SER A 711 -12.96 -32.44 -3.84
N LEU A 712 -12.06 -33.40 -4.08
CA LEU A 712 -12.41 -34.82 -4.25
C LEU A 712 -12.33 -35.61 -2.93
N GLY A 713 -11.99 -34.95 -1.82
CA GLY A 713 -11.80 -35.56 -0.50
C GLY A 713 -10.41 -36.18 -0.27
N TYR A 714 -9.71 -36.62 -1.32
CA TYR A 714 -8.35 -37.17 -1.23
C TYR A 714 -7.31 -36.36 -2.03
N ILE A 715 -7.73 -35.66 -3.08
CA ILE A 715 -6.94 -34.64 -3.80
C ILE A 715 -7.82 -33.40 -3.99
N GLN A 716 -7.22 -32.21 -3.85
CA GLN A 716 -7.88 -30.96 -4.18
C GLN A 716 -7.50 -30.54 -5.60
N ILE A 717 -8.47 -30.42 -6.51
CA ILE A 717 -8.27 -29.81 -7.83
C ILE A 717 -8.20 -28.29 -7.62
N THR A 718 -7.22 -27.62 -8.21
CA THR A 718 -7.12 -26.16 -8.08
C THR A 718 -7.92 -25.44 -9.16
N ILE A 719 -8.30 -24.18 -8.91
CA ILE A 719 -8.88 -23.31 -9.96
C ILE A 719 -7.94 -23.21 -11.16
N LEU A 720 -6.63 -23.19 -10.90
CA LEU A 720 -5.61 -23.06 -11.94
C LEU A 720 -5.56 -24.32 -12.83
N ASP A 721 -5.74 -25.52 -12.28
CA ASP A 721 -5.84 -26.77 -13.04
C ASP A 721 -7.01 -26.70 -14.04
N VAL A 722 -8.20 -26.31 -13.55
CA VAL A 722 -9.41 -26.18 -14.38
C VAL A 722 -9.23 -25.08 -15.43
N TYR A 723 -8.69 -23.92 -15.05
CA TYR A 723 -8.49 -22.81 -15.98
C TYR A 723 -7.53 -23.18 -17.13
N ASN A 724 -6.39 -23.78 -16.80
CA ASN A 724 -5.38 -24.16 -17.80
C ASN A 724 -5.92 -25.21 -18.78
N LEU A 725 -6.64 -26.20 -18.27
CA LEU A 725 -7.20 -27.25 -19.11
C LEU A 725 -8.42 -26.77 -19.91
N ALA A 726 -9.24 -25.88 -19.35
CA ALA A 726 -10.36 -25.27 -20.05
C ALA A 726 -9.89 -24.46 -21.26
N ASN A 727 -8.79 -23.70 -21.12
CA ASN A 727 -8.17 -23.01 -22.25
C ASN A 727 -7.67 -23.97 -23.34
N LYS A 728 -7.05 -25.09 -22.95
CA LYS A 728 -6.60 -26.11 -23.91
C LYS A 728 -7.78 -26.72 -24.68
N ILE A 729 -8.85 -27.10 -23.97
CA ILE A 729 -10.08 -27.65 -24.56
C ILE A 729 -10.74 -26.61 -25.47
N ALA A 730 -10.84 -25.35 -25.03
CA ALA A 730 -11.41 -24.27 -25.83
C ALA A 730 -10.67 -24.10 -27.17
N ILE A 731 -9.34 -23.97 -27.13
CA ILE A 731 -8.52 -23.81 -28.34
C ILE A 731 -8.65 -25.01 -29.27
N ALA A 732 -8.58 -26.24 -28.74
CA ALA A 732 -8.71 -27.47 -29.53
C ALA A 732 -10.05 -27.53 -30.29
N ASN A 733 -11.09 -26.92 -29.73
CA ASN A 733 -12.45 -26.90 -30.29
C ASN A 733 -12.80 -25.61 -31.04
N GLY A 734 -11.80 -24.81 -31.43
CA GLY A 734 -11.99 -23.60 -32.26
C GLY A 734 -12.58 -22.40 -31.52
N TYR A 735 -12.49 -22.38 -30.20
CA TYR A 735 -12.81 -21.24 -29.36
C TYR A 735 -11.52 -20.47 -29.01
N LYS A 736 -11.67 -19.23 -28.55
CA LYS A 736 -10.56 -18.49 -27.94
C LYS A 736 -10.31 -18.98 -26.50
N GLU A 737 -9.16 -18.60 -25.94
CA GLU A 737 -8.93 -18.71 -24.49
C GLU A 737 -10.00 -17.93 -23.70
N LEU A 738 -10.26 -18.34 -22.46
CA LEU A 738 -11.21 -17.71 -21.54
C LEU A 738 -10.93 -16.20 -21.39
N ASP A 739 -9.65 -15.81 -21.27
CA ASP A 739 -9.23 -14.40 -21.19
C ASP A 739 -8.72 -13.83 -22.54
N GLY A 740 -8.95 -14.56 -23.63
CA GLY A 740 -8.50 -14.19 -24.96
C GLY A 740 -9.26 -12.98 -25.52
N VAL A 741 -8.57 -12.16 -26.33
CA VAL A 741 -9.21 -11.06 -27.06
C VAL A 741 -10.24 -11.62 -28.07
N GLU A 742 -11.37 -10.94 -28.25
CA GLU A 742 -12.51 -11.41 -29.08
C GLU A 742 -12.15 -11.76 -30.53
N GLN A 743 -11.05 -11.21 -31.05
CA GLN A 743 -10.59 -11.44 -32.43
C GLN A 743 -9.98 -12.83 -32.66
N LEU A 744 -9.77 -13.64 -31.62
CA LEU A 744 -9.06 -14.93 -31.69
C LEU A 744 -9.97 -16.16 -31.81
N GLY A 745 -11.30 -16.01 -31.78
CA GLY A 745 -12.21 -17.16 -31.92
C GLY A 745 -13.56 -16.95 -31.22
N LYS A 746 -14.39 -17.99 -31.25
CA LYS A 746 -15.70 -18.01 -30.57
C LYS A 746 -15.51 -17.91 -29.06
N ASN A 747 -16.43 -17.24 -28.35
CA ASN A 747 -16.37 -17.13 -26.89
C ASN A 747 -16.58 -18.52 -26.23
N PRO A 748 -15.61 -19.06 -25.47
CA PRO A 748 -15.78 -20.34 -24.76
C PRO A 748 -16.89 -20.32 -23.70
N ASP A 749 -17.36 -19.15 -23.27
CA ASP A 749 -18.53 -19.06 -22.39
C ASP A 749 -19.85 -19.39 -23.10
N TRP A 750 -19.86 -19.45 -24.43
CA TRP A 750 -21.04 -19.69 -25.26
C TRP A 750 -20.90 -21.02 -26.02
N ILE A 751 -21.17 -22.11 -25.30
CA ILE A 751 -21.27 -23.46 -25.87
C ILE A 751 -22.74 -23.89 -25.96
N TYR A 752 -23.07 -24.68 -26.98
CA TYR A 752 -24.45 -25.05 -27.28
C TYR A 752 -24.64 -26.57 -27.11
N PRO A 753 -25.79 -27.02 -26.59
CA PRO A 753 -26.11 -28.43 -26.53
C PRO A 753 -26.04 -29.10 -27.90
N GLY A 754 -25.44 -30.28 -27.96
CA GLY A 754 -25.17 -31.02 -29.20
C GLY A 754 -23.82 -30.70 -29.84
N ASN A 755 -23.10 -29.67 -29.39
CA ASN A 755 -21.71 -29.48 -29.82
C ASN A 755 -20.85 -30.67 -29.40
N ALA A 756 -19.98 -31.14 -30.28
CA ALA A 756 -18.97 -32.14 -29.99
C ALA A 756 -17.65 -31.48 -29.61
N PHE A 757 -17.11 -31.84 -28.45
CA PHE A 757 -15.85 -31.35 -27.93
C PHE A 757 -14.82 -32.49 -27.93
N GLU A 758 -13.68 -32.29 -28.59
CA GLU A 758 -12.52 -33.17 -28.44
C GLU A 758 -11.81 -32.85 -27.13
N LEU A 759 -11.69 -33.85 -26.25
CA LEU A 759 -11.02 -33.76 -24.95
C LEU A 759 -9.52 -34.13 -25.09
N PRO A 760 -8.69 -33.84 -24.07
CA PRO A 760 -7.25 -34.07 -24.12
C PRO A 760 -6.80 -35.52 -24.40
N ASP A 761 -7.65 -36.49 -24.07
CA ASP A 761 -7.45 -37.92 -24.34
C ASP A 761 -8.02 -38.36 -25.69
N THR A 762 -8.36 -37.41 -26.57
CA THR A 762 -9.02 -37.59 -27.88
C THR A 762 -10.46 -38.12 -27.81
N THR A 763 -11.04 -38.25 -26.61
CA THR A 763 -12.45 -38.63 -26.49
C THR A 763 -13.36 -37.48 -26.91
N GLU A 764 -14.46 -37.82 -27.55
CA GLU A 764 -15.47 -36.85 -27.96
C GLU A 764 -16.53 -36.72 -26.86
N TYR A 765 -16.80 -35.50 -26.42
CA TYR A 765 -17.82 -35.17 -25.44
C TYR A 765 -18.94 -34.35 -26.11
N THR A 766 -20.17 -34.84 -26.05
CA THR A 766 -21.33 -34.09 -26.56
C THR A 766 -21.87 -33.17 -25.45
N VAL A 767 -21.77 -31.85 -25.66
CA VAL A 767 -22.26 -30.81 -24.75
C VAL A 767 -23.76 -31.01 -24.50
N VAL A 768 -24.17 -31.03 -23.23
CA VAL A 768 -25.59 -31.10 -22.84
C VAL A 768 -26.08 -29.77 -22.26
N LYS A 769 -27.41 -29.61 -22.13
CA LYS A 769 -28.00 -28.38 -21.58
C LYS A 769 -27.50 -28.13 -20.15
N GLY A 770 -26.91 -26.96 -19.92
CA GLY A 770 -26.36 -26.55 -18.62
C GLY A 770 -24.84 -26.75 -18.49
N ASP A 771 -24.20 -27.37 -19.46
CA ASP A 771 -22.74 -27.50 -19.47
C ASP A 771 -22.05 -26.14 -19.67
N THR A 772 -20.90 -26.01 -19.05
CA THR A 772 -19.91 -24.96 -19.33
C THR A 772 -18.56 -25.63 -19.59
N VAL A 773 -17.66 -24.96 -20.31
CA VAL A 773 -16.31 -25.49 -20.55
C VAL A 773 -15.60 -25.77 -19.21
N TRP A 774 -15.82 -24.95 -18.20
CA TRP A 774 -15.34 -25.17 -16.83
C TRP A 774 -15.85 -26.47 -16.21
N HIS A 775 -17.16 -26.73 -16.34
CA HIS A 775 -17.77 -27.94 -15.77
C HIS A 775 -17.26 -29.20 -16.46
N ILE A 776 -17.21 -29.20 -17.80
CA ILE A 776 -16.69 -30.31 -18.61
C ILE A 776 -15.23 -30.59 -18.22
N THR A 777 -14.41 -29.54 -18.12
CA THR A 777 -13.01 -29.64 -17.74
C THR A 777 -12.83 -30.24 -16.35
N ARG A 778 -13.59 -29.76 -15.35
CA ARG A 778 -13.49 -30.27 -13.98
C ARG A 778 -13.94 -31.72 -13.89
N GLN A 779 -14.99 -32.13 -14.59
CA GLN A 779 -15.39 -33.53 -14.67
C GLN A 779 -14.30 -34.41 -15.30
N PHE A 780 -13.64 -33.91 -16.34
CA PHE A 780 -12.54 -34.62 -16.98
C PHE A 780 -11.34 -34.81 -16.05
N ILE A 781 -10.90 -33.75 -15.36
CA ILE A 781 -9.82 -33.84 -14.36
C ILE A 781 -10.21 -34.82 -13.25
N GLN A 782 -11.44 -34.72 -12.75
CA GLN A 782 -11.94 -35.63 -11.72
C GLN A 782 -11.88 -37.08 -12.19
N LYS A 783 -12.39 -37.40 -13.39
CA LYS A 783 -12.39 -38.76 -13.93
C LYS A 783 -10.97 -39.31 -14.11
N ASN A 784 -10.05 -38.48 -14.61
CA ASN A 784 -8.65 -38.86 -14.74
C ASN A 784 -8.01 -39.15 -13.38
N VAL A 785 -8.18 -38.25 -12.40
CA VAL A 785 -7.65 -38.43 -11.04
C VAL A 785 -8.28 -39.64 -10.34
N ASP A 786 -9.60 -39.85 -10.44
CA ASP A 786 -10.29 -41.01 -9.85
C ASP A 786 -9.72 -42.34 -10.41
N SER A 787 -9.49 -42.41 -11.72
CA SER A 787 -8.90 -43.58 -12.38
C SER A 787 -7.46 -43.83 -11.94
N ASP A 788 -6.63 -42.78 -11.95
CA ASP A 788 -5.21 -42.89 -11.67
C ASP A 788 -4.92 -43.06 -10.17
N TRP A 789 -5.83 -42.61 -9.29
CA TRP A 789 -5.71 -42.73 -7.85
C TRP A 789 -5.74 -44.19 -7.38
N GLU A 790 -6.61 -45.02 -7.94
CA GLU A 790 -6.65 -46.45 -7.62
C GLU A 790 -5.32 -47.13 -7.96
N ARG A 791 -4.77 -46.83 -9.14
CA ARG A 791 -3.49 -47.39 -9.57
C ARG A 791 -2.33 -46.86 -8.73
N TYR A 792 -2.32 -45.57 -8.41
CA TYR A 792 -1.35 -44.96 -7.49
C TYR A 792 -1.33 -45.69 -6.14
N GLN A 793 -2.49 -45.92 -5.52
CA GLN A 793 -2.58 -46.63 -4.22
C GLN A 793 -2.07 -48.07 -4.32
N GLN A 794 -2.35 -48.75 -5.43
CA GLN A 794 -1.84 -50.11 -5.68
C GLN A 794 -0.31 -50.11 -5.81
N ILE A 795 0.26 -49.18 -6.58
CA ILE A 795 1.72 -49.06 -6.75
C ILE A 795 2.40 -48.78 -5.39
N ILE A 796 1.87 -47.86 -4.58
CA ILE A 796 2.43 -47.56 -3.23
C ILE A 796 2.40 -48.79 -2.31
N LYS A 797 1.45 -49.71 -2.51
CA LYS A 797 1.39 -50.98 -1.79
C LYS A 797 2.42 -51.99 -2.33
N GLU A 798 2.52 -52.13 -3.65
CA GLU A 798 3.42 -53.07 -4.33
C GLU A 798 4.91 -52.71 -4.15
N ILE A 799 5.24 -51.42 -4.09
CA ILE A 799 6.63 -50.95 -3.86
C ILE A 799 7.20 -51.46 -2.52
N LYS A 800 6.34 -51.84 -1.58
CA LYS A 800 6.77 -52.45 -0.30
C LYS A 800 7.18 -53.92 -0.43
N GLU A 801 6.85 -54.59 -1.54
CA GLU A 801 6.88 -56.05 -1.65
C GLU A 801 7.94 -56.61 -2.64
N GLU A 802 8.38 -55.87 -3.68
CA GLU A 802 9.65 -55.96 -4.47
C GLU A 802 9.44 -55.31 -5.87
N ASN A 803 10.53 -54.94 -6.59
CA ASN A 803 10.56 -54.33 -7.95
C ASN A 803 10.33 -52.79 -8.06
N LYS A 804 11.15 -52.02 -7.33
CA LYS A 804 11.02 -50.55 -7.13
C LYS A 804 11.18 -49.71 -8.41
N ASP A 805 12.11 -50.04 -9.30
CA ASP A 805 12.46 -49.15 -10.42
C ASP A 805 11.36 -49.10 -11.50
N GLU A 806 10.72 -50.24 -11.78
CA GLU A 806 9.61 -50.33 -12.74
C GLU A 806 8.37 -49.58 -12.22
N LEU A 807 8.09 -49.70 -10.92
CA LEU A 807 6.99 -49.01 -10.25
C LEU A 807 7.23 -47.50 -10.12
N ILE A 808 8.47 -47.05 -9.95
CA ILE A 808 8.81 -45.60 -10.01
C ILE A 808 8.59 -45.06 -11.42
N ALA A 809 8.96 -45.80 -12.46
CA ALA A 809 8.70 -45.37 -13.85
C ALA A 809 7.19 -45.22 -14.09
N GLU A 810 6.38 -46.15 -13.59
CA GLU A 810 4.92 -46.07 -13.70
C GLU A 810 4.33 -44.88 -12.93
N LEU A 811 4.88 -44.53 -11.75
CA LEU A 811 4.49 -43.31 -11.03
C LEU A 811 4.81 -42.04 -11.83
N GLU A 812 5.98 -41.97 -12.47
CA GLU A 812 6.34 -40.82 -13.33
C GLU A 812 5.44 -40.73 -14.58
N ASP A 813 4.98 -41.87 -15.12
CA ASP A 813 3.99 -41.89 -16.20
C ASP A 813 2.62 -41.35 -15.74
N LEU A 814 2.14 -41.77 -14.55
CA LEU A 814 0.91 -41.21 -13.94
C LEU A 814 1.04 -39.70 -13.69
N LYS A 815 2.20 -39.24 -13.21
CA LYS A 815 2.48 -37.83 -13.00
C LYS A 815 2.44 -37.05 -14.31
N THR A 816 3.02 -37.60 -15.38
CA THR A 816 3.07 -36.95 -16.70
C THR A 816 1.70 -36.88 -17.36
N GLY A 817 0.83 -37.88 -17.12
CA GLY A 817 -0.55 -37.92 -17.61
C GLY A 817 -1.55 -37.07 -16.81
N SER A 818 -1.20 -36.66 -15.59
CA SER A 818 -2.11 -35.95 -14.69
C SER A 818 -2.39 -34.51 -15.12
N TYR A 819 -3.65 -34.10 -14.99
CA TYR A 819 -4.09 -32.72 -15.15
C TYR A 819 -4.30 -31.97 -13.82
N SER A 820 -3.86 -32.56 -12.70
CA SER A 820 -3.91 -31.92 -11.37
C SER A 820 -2.50 -31.69 -10.81
N GLU A 821 -2.19 -30.42 -10.52
CA GLU A 821 -0.90 -30.05 -9.91
C GLU A 821 -0.71 -30.70 -8.53
N ASN A 822 -1.77 -30.78 -7.73
CA ASN A 822 -1.70 -31.37 -6.40
C ASN A 822 -1.51 -32.89 -6.45
N PHE A 823 -2.15 -33.60 -7.39
CA PHE A 823 -1.89 -35.03 -7.58
C PHE A 823 -0.45 -35.28 -8.06
N SER A 824 0.04 -34.45 -8.99
CA SER A 824 1.42 -34.53 -9.47
C SER A 824 2.45 -34.33 -8.35
N LYS A 825 2.17 -33.40 -7.42
CA LYS A 825 3.00 -33.18 -6.22
C LYS A 825 2.97 -34.35 -5.25
N GLU A 826 1.81 -34.97 -5.05
CA GLU A 826 1.67 -36.15 -4.19
C GLU A 826 2.54 -37.30 -4.73
N ILE A 827 2.48 -37.56 -6.04
CA ILE A 827 3.34 -38.56 -6.70
C ILE A 827 4.82 -38.21 -6.55
N GLU A 828 5.20 -36.95 -6.77
CA GLU A 828 6.60 -36.50 -6.62
C GLU A 828 7.13 -36.67 -5.20
N GLN A 829 6.30 -36.42 -4.18
CA GLN A 829 6.65 -36.69 -2.78
C GLN A 829 6.83 -38.18 -2.53
N ALA A 830 5.97 -39.02 -3.09
CA ALA A 830 6.11 -40.47 -3.00
C ALA A 830 7.40 -40.97 -3.65
N VAL A 831 7.70 -40.53 -4.90
CA VAL A 831 8.93 -40.88 -5.61
C VAL A 831 10.17 -40.38 -4.86
N SER A 832 10.13 -39.17 -4.32
CA SER A 832 11.23 -38.59 -3.52
C SER A 832 11.46 -39.34 -2.20
N GLY A 833 10.41 -39.85 -1.57
CA GLY A 833 10.52 -40.63 -0.34
C GLY A 833 11.01 -42.07 -0.56
N LEU A 834 10.95 -42.54 -1.81
CA LEU A 834 11.45 -43.84 -2.20
C LEU A 834 12.94 -43.79 -2.54
N ASN A 835 13.42 -42.74 -3.20
CA ASN A 835 14.84 -42.52 -3.51
C ASN A 835 15.69 -42.30 -2.24
#